data_AF-A0A0L8H7H8-F1
#
_entry.id   AF-A0A0L8H7H8-F1
#
_cell.length_a   1.000
_cell.length_b   1.000
_cell.length_c   1.000
_cell.angle_alpha   90.00
_cell.angle_beta   90.00
_cell.angle_gamma   90.00
#
_symmetry.space_group_name_H-M   'P 1'
#
loop_
_entity.id
_entity.type
_entity.pdbx_description
1 polymer ?
#
loop_
_entity_poly.entity_id
_entity_poly.type
_entity_poly.pdbx_seq_one_letter_code
_entity_poly.pdbx_strand_id
1 'polypeptide(L)'
;SSLNFNVFAAPGRSHVTTVVNSMADYTTVMEYEKGNRSTQDVKVTDWQLSNETRVQADAQQDMKMLMQFSHQLKFTAHLGLFMDKMYPLHTFPVEISSNPNVEVESKAAGPVRSTKITSKLSASVLTTLVTPQHDDNSTETNIEQQKIESQEVTIGEQMLLHLETAECHHNGKTETDQSLKMTDICAATYSRNTNKKSNLKNLLYLLGDDIVFMSELTNGTWCQQQGRKCQDCFKHSVKNSKTNQCPDRMVTPRLALQLSKLVLMSRLTWPNRKLIVLKSWTEAPPANPPQLPNNKKDSLFYGEARAIQIGISKPIDANNPNKGLSLDKSPTTLDVLGKLALCADFQYVRQVKTDAYLELAVCMEEPPEKSDSSSETEEEISDKKMFMTSMNATSSDISMCDDLLNKPFRVGFTFPENMTADEVCGPVDVANDRTNTKDYSSLYVYPFNDIEFESEGPSKNWCGNTLRCCRDDCSRASATDEPWEWCNRRVMSRRLASRLRELSRLMNIWLQAKKPALKTVIKVLMSHKEASEYKPKPDQFHPLYTEGRGLRLTTTANPGLYLQQLSLLAICASFDYVSYSSHSFIEVFVKKQAGWVANEVDFLSQSLLVVQPPFSQSQEYDYPRPLQSESGASMLFDGSNKMTNLSPNFKIKDFLFSNVRYFRLDPQILTCLERVKEAFPEKFHITPNGAYRSSTANLLNLNHRHIEELHRFQAGKAVELTTKDKDSNHLLLLAETVIRQCSPSLRAVDWSLGIGLHSSSIYVDLRPQNGKHFIKIWNAGGNNETFRQLKKFSDAAHTGGSLISSTDLEEACKKPILGEDFYYLSLYSEGTDFCTNNNVKEQDVCKSTQAQREKETSTFIERLISAAGASAMDTSDIMVDTRKCLVDNCGGCSGSGTVWLQKTQACSQLLRTFMNKASKPFPNLHNTVAFYSSTNTNSMVHHLACEQGNICIETIPLYAVIEPLLDSKYNVKESETVKELLFGGDDNPSPLMELLEQELAMRASGKVIVFLETDKDVDVLRNVLKILMIYNNKIDNVELYISKNMTETKISASLRRKLNVWSSSTCPRFSRVAVTPFSISKIPAEKLRRSAEKSKARNERKIAAQNWEIDWLESL
;
A
#
# COMPACT_ATOMS: atom_id res chain seq x y z
N SER A 1 -13.11 -31.89 -16.94
CA SER A 1 -12.19 -30.94 -16.30
C SER A 1 -12.19 -31.23 -14.80
N SER A 2 -11.03 -31.43 -14.19
CA SER A 2 -10.93 -31.54 -12.72
C SER A 2 -10.58 -30.17 -12.14
N LEU A 3 -11.31 -29.77 -11.10
CA LEU A 3 -11.09 -28.56 -10.32
C LEU A 3 -10.42 -28.96 -9.01
N ASN A 4 -9.16 -28.60 -8.82
CA ASN A 4 -8.42 -28.89 -7.60
C ASN A 4 -8.19 -27.59 -6.81
N PHE A 5 -8.51 -27.61 -5.52
CA PHE A 5 -8.29 -26.49 -4.61
C PHE A 5 -7.15 -26.82 -3.65
N ASN A 6 -6.13 -25.95 -3.60
CA ASN A 6 -5.05 -26.04 -2.62
C ASN A 6 -5.11 -24.82 -1.69
N VAL A 7 -5.09 -25.05 -0.38
CA VAL A 7 -5.15 -23.99 0.64
C VAL A 7 -3.87 -24.02 1.47
N PHE A 8 -3.16 -22.89 1.55
CA PHE A 8 -1.99 -22.73 2.40
C PHE A 8 -2.23 -21.67 3.47
N ALA A 9 -1.88 -21.98 4.72
CA ALA A 9 -2.03 -21.09 5.86
C ALA A 9 -0.67 -20.76 6.48
N ALA A 10 -0.39 -19.46 6.65
CA ALA A 10 0.66 -18.94 7.51
C ALA A 10 0.06 -17.93 8.50
N PRO A 11 0.68 -17.67 9.67
CA PRO A 11 0.07 -16.81 10.69
C PRO A 11 -0.10 -15.38 10.16
N GLY A 12 -1.36 -14.98 9.96
CA GLY A 12 -1.74 -13.64 9.45
C GLY A 12 -2.02 -13.54 7.95
N ARG A 13 -1.86 -14.62 7.15
CA ARG A 13 -2.26 -14.68 5.73
C ARG A 13 -2.77 -16.08 5.37
N SER A 14 -4.01 -16.15 4.84
CA SER A 14 -4.57 -17.36 4.23
C SER A 14 -4.60 -17.16 2.72
N HIS A 15 -3.96 -18.06 1.97
CA HIS A 15 -3.99 -18.07 0.50
C HIS A 15 -4.79 -19.28 0.03
N VAL A 16 -5.75 -19.05 -0.88
CA VAL A 16 -6.50 -20.11 -1.56
C VAL A 16 -6.14 -20.05 -3.04
N THR A 17 -5.62 -21.14 -3.58
CA THR A 17 -5.25 -21.24 -4.99
C THR A 17 -6.16 -22.26 -5.67
N THR A 18 -6.82 -21.86 -6.77
CA THR A 18 -7.67 -22.76 -7.56
C THR A 18 -6.94 -23.14 -8.85
N VAL A 19 -6.81 -24.44 -9.12
CA VAL A 19 -6.22 -24.95 -10.36
C VAL A 19 -7.32 -25.63 -11.17
N VAL A 20 -7.57 -25.14 -12.39
CA VAL A 20 -8.54 -25.73 -13.32
C VAL A 20 -7.76 -26.44 -14.43
N ASN A 21 -7.81 -27.77 -14.46
CA ASN A 21 -7.27 -28.53 -15.60
C ASN A 21 -8.35 -28.71 -16.66
N SER A 22 -8.23 -27.97 -17.77
CA SER A 22 -8.96 -28.24 -19.01
C SER A 22 -8.03 -28.92 -20.02
N MET A 23 -8.57 -29.76 -20.92
CA MET A 23 -7.77 -30.53 -21.90
C MET A 23 -7.10 -29.67 -23.00
N ALA A 24 -6.94 -28.36 -22.78
CA ALA A 24 -6.14 -27.47 -23.61
C ALA A 24 -5.15 -26.72 -22.71
N ASP A 25 -3.87 -26.70 -23.10
CA ASP A 25 -2.70 -26.21 -22.35
C ASP A 25 -2.78 -24.73 -21.93
N TYR A 26 -3.59 -24.41 -20.94
CA TYR A 26 -3.55 -23.11 -20.26
C TYR A 26 -3.69 -23.29 -18.75
N THR A 27 -2.65 -22.92 -18.02
CA THR A 27 -2.67 -22.77 -16.56
C THR A 27 -2.90 -21.30 -16.24
N THR A 28 -4.03 -20.96 -15.62
CA THR A 28 -4.29 -19.58 -15.16
C THR A 28 -4.23 -19.53 -13.64
N VAL A 29 -3.36 -18.67 -13.11
CA VAL A 29 -3.26 -18.37 -11.67
C VAL A 29 -3.98 -17.05 -11.43
N MET A 30 -4.97 -17.02 -10.54
CA MET A 30 -5.65 -15.79 -10.14
C MET A 30 -5.31 -15.43 -8.69
N GLU A 31 -4.77 -14.22 -8.48
CA GLU A 31 -4.60 -13.60 -7.16
C GLU A 31 -5.79 -12.70 -6.84
N TYR A 32 -6.22 -12.71 -5.58
CA TYR A 32 -7.28 -11.82 -5.08
C TYR A 32 -6.68 -10.64 -4.32
N GLU A 33 -6.90 -9.42 -4.82
CA GLU A 33 -6.61 -8.18 -4.10
C GLU A 33 -7.77 -7.74 -3.20
N LYS A 34 -7.41 -7.07 -2.10
CA LYS A 34 -8.24 -6.71 -0.94
C LYS A 34 -9.18 -5.54 -1.26
N GLY A 35 -10.35 -5.83 -1.83
CA GLY A 35 -11.42 -4.85 -2.08
C GLY A 35 -12.30 -4.58 -0.84
N ASN A 36 -12.69 -3.31 -0.65
CA ASN A 36 -13.40 -2.72 0.49
C ASN A 36 -14.54 -3.55 1.11
N ARG A 37 -14.53 -3.60 2.45
CA ARG A 37 -15.55 -4.20 3.34
C ARG A 37 -16.97 -3.67 3.00
N SER A 38 -17.82 -4.55 2.48
CA SER A 38 -19.27 -4.44 2.61
C SER A 38 -19.62 -4.80 4.07
N THR A 39 -20.45 -4.01 4.74
CA THR A 39 -20.93 -4.27 6.11
C THR A 39 -21.93 -5.44 6.20
N GLN A 40 -22.01 -6.32 5.19
CA GLN A 40 -22.92 -7.46 5.19
C GLN A 40 -22.28 -8.84 4.97
N ASP A 41 -20.97 -8.93 4.72
CA ASP A 41 -20.27 -10.20 4.57
C ASP A 41 -19.33 -10.44 5.74
N VAL A 42 -19.93 -10.83 6.87
CA VAL A 42 -19.46 -11.69 7.97
C VAL A 42 -20.40 -11.38 9.14
N LYS A 43 -21.46 -12.17 9.31
CA LYS A 43 -22.08 -12.28 10.63
C LYS A 43 -21.25 -13.28 11.42
N VAL A 44 -20.38 -12.79 12.29
CA VAL A 44 -19.88 -13.60 13.42
C VAL A 44 -21.08 -13.76 14.35
N THR A 45 -21.94 -14.73 14.09
CA THR A 45 -22.98 -15.12 15.04
C THR A 45 -22.30 -15.71 16.26
N ASP A 46 -22.54 -15.06 17.39
CA ASP A 46 -22.29 -15.45 18.78
C ASP A 46 -21.51 -16.74 19.00
N TRP A 47 -20.32 -16.58 19.58
CA TRP A 47 -19.57 -17.64 20.23
C TRP A 47 -20.43 -18.24 21.33
N GLN A 48 -21.19 -19.29 21.03
CA GLN A 48 -21.87 -20.06 22.06
C GLN A 48 -20.86 -21.05 22.64
N LEU A 49 -20.28 -20.72 23.80
CA LEU A 49 -19.78 -21.76 24.69
C LEU A 49 -20.97 -22.67 25.02
N SER A 50 -20.86 -23.96 24.72
CA SER A 50 -21.84 -24.92 25.23
C SER A 50 -21.92 -24.76 26.75
N ASN A 51 -23.14 -24.67 27.26
CA ASN A 51 -23.45 -24.37 28.67
C ASN A 51 -23.03 -25.47 29.66
N GLU A 52 -22.23 -26.44 29.25
CA GLU A 52 -21.84 -27.59 30.08
C GLU A 52 -20.34 -27.53 30.36
N THR A 53 -19.93 -26.60 31.23
CA THR A 53 -19.00 -26.80 32.35
C THR A 53 -18.51 -25.45 32.89
N ARG A 54 -19.28 -24.85 33.80
CA ARG A 54 -18.68 -24.02 34.85
C ARG A 54 -17.89 -24.94 35.77
N VAL A 55 -16.62 -25.21 35.46
CA VAL A 55 -15.71 -25.80 36.44
C VAL A 55 -15.17 -24.66 37.29
N GLN A 56 -15.72 -24.46 38.48
CA GLN A 56 -14.93 -23.91 39.59
C GLN A 56 -13.81 -24.92 39.85
N ALA A 57 -12.67 -24.77 39.19
CA ALA A 57 -11.53 -25.61 39.47
C ALA A 57 -10.81 -25.06 40.69
N ASP A 58 -10.97 -25.79 41.78
CA ASP A 58 -10.05 -25.79 42.90
C ASP A 58 -8.61 -25.94 42.38
N ALA A 59 -7.65 -25.22 42.94
CA ALA A 59 -6.31 -25.04 42.38
C ALA A 59 -5.44 -26.32 42.32
N GLN A 60 -6.00 -27.49 42.65
CA GLN A 60 -5.28 -28.76 42.84
C GLN A 60 -5.71 -29.93 41.95
N GLN A 61 -6.63 -29.77 40.98
CA GLN A 61 -7.07 -30.88 40.11
C GLN A 61 -6.75 -30.68 38.61
N ASP A 62 -6.49 -31.83 37.95
CA ASP A 62 -6.32 -31.95 36.51
C ASP A 62 -7.62 -31.53 35.80
N MET A 63 -7.50 -30.71 34.75
CA MET A 63 -8.63 -30.18 34.01
C MET A 63 -8.49 -30.54 32.54
N LYS A 64 -9.57 -31.04 31.93
CA LYS A 64 -9.63 -31.32 30.50
C LYS A 64 -10.85 -30.64 29.89
N MET A 65 -10.64 -29.79 28.91
CA MET A 65 -11.68 -28.98 28.29
C MET A 65 -11.62 -29.12 26.77
N LEU A 66 -12.75 -29.45 26.15
CA LEU A 66 -12.88 -29.53 24.70
C LEU A 66 -13.74 -28.37 24.24
N MET A 67 -13.16 -27.50 23.40
CA MET A 67 -13.86 -26.38 22.79
C MET A 67 -14.06 -26.69 21.31
N GLN A 68 -15.32 -26.84 20.91
CA GLN A 68 -15.68 -27.05 19.53
C GLN A 68 -16.16 -25.73 18.94
N PHE A 69 -15.52 -25.33 17.86
CA PHE A 69 -15.90 -24.15 17.10
C PHE A 69 -16.54 -24.63 15.80
N SER A 70 -17.55 -23.91 15.32
CA SER A 70 -18.10 -24.13 13.99
C SER A 70 -18.06 -22.80 13.24
N HIS A 71 -17.44 -22.82 12.08
CA HIS A 71 -17.34 -21.66 11.22
C HIS A 71 -17.79 -22.03 9.81
N GLN A 72 -18.78 -21.31 9.30
CA GLN A 72 -19.41 -21.58 8.03
C GLN A 72 -19.25 -20.36 7.14
N LEU A 73 -18.46 -20.51 6.09
CA LEU A 73 -18.19 -19.49 5.08
C LEU A 73 -19.00 -19.84 3.84
N LYS A 74 -20.01 -19.03 3.54
CA LYS A 74 -20.81 -19.12 2.31
C LYS A 74 -20.43 -17.97 1.41
N PHE A 75 -19.97 -18.28 0.20
CA PHE A 75 -19.72 -17.26 -0.81
C PHE A 75 -20.10 -17.80 -2.19
N THR A 76 -20.44 -16.88 -3.09
CA THR A 76 -20.82 -17.23 -4.46
C THR A 76 -19.61 -17.03 -5.35
N ALA A 77 -19.07 -18.12 -5.89
CA ALA A 77 -17.97 -18.04 -6.85
C ALA A 77 -18.54 -17.71 -8.23
N HIS A 78 -17.91 -16.75 -8.92
CA HIS A 78 -18.26 -16.37 -10.29
C HIS A 78 -17.18 -16.90 -11.23
N LEU A 79 -17.49 -17.90 -12.04
CA LEU A 79 -16.59 -18.33 -13.11
C LEU A 79 -16.90 -17.53 -14.38
N GLY A 80 -15.99 -16.65 -14.78
CA GLY A 80 -16.05 -15.97 -16.07
C GLY A 80 -15.16 -16.68 -17.07
N LEU A 81 -15.74 -17.42 -18.03
CA LEU A 81 -15.03 -17.86 -19.22
C LEU A 81 -15.04 -16.69 -20.22
N PHE A 82 -13.87 -16.10 -20.47
CA PHE A 82 -13.73 -15.10 -21.52
C PHE A 82 -13.65 -15.79 -22.88
N MET A 83 -14.82 -15.96 -23.51
CA MET A 83 -14.95 -16.19 -24.94
C MET A 83 -15.82 -15.07 -25.49
N ASP A 84 -15.42 -14.50 -26.62
CA ASP A 84 -15.86 -13.19 -27.13
C ASP A 84 -17.37 -13.01 -27.37
N LYS A 85 -18.18 -14.07 -27.27
CA LYS A 85 -19.63 -14.05 -27.55
C LYS A 85 -20.36 -15.15 -26.77
N MET A 86 -20.61 -14.92 -25.47
CA MET A 86 -21.69 -15.48 -24.61
C MET A 86 -21.20 -15.56 -23.16
N TYR A 87 -21.97 -14.98 -22.23
CA TYR A 87 -21.73 -15.14 -20.79
C TYR A 87 -22.76 -16.11 -20.18
N PRO A 88 -22.48 -17.41 -20.06
CA PRO A 88 -23.06 -18.17 -18.97
C PRO A 88 -22.25 -17.84 -17.72
N LEU A 89 -22.76 -16.89 -16.93
CA LEU A 89 -22.29 -16.63 -15.57
C LEU A 89 -22.72 -17.82 -14.70
N HIS A 90 -21.93 -18.88 -14.68
CA HIS A 90 -22.15 -19.98 -13.75
C HIS A 90 -21.77 -19.47 -12.36
N THR A 91 -22.80 -19.16 -11.59
CA THR A 91 -22.72 -18.88 -10.16
C THR A 91 -23.05 -20.16 -9.45
N PHE A 92 -22.06 -20.72 -8.76
CA PHE A 92 -22.32 -21.83 -7.85
C PHE A 92 -22.04 -21.36 -6.42
N PRO A 93 -22.97 -21.60 -5.48
CA PRO A 93 -22.73 -21.34 -4.08
C PRO A 93 -21.68 -22.35 -3.58
N VAL A 94 -20.60 -21.82 -3.00
CA VAL A 94 -19.58 -22.62 -2.34
C VAL A 94 -19.76 -22.42 -0.84
N GLU A 95 -19.91 -23.53 -0.13
CA GLU A 95 -20.05 -23.54 1.31
C GLU A 95 -18.87 -24.28 1.92
N ILE A 96 -18.08 -23.55 2.71
CA ILE A 96 -16.96 -24.11 3.45
C ILE A 96 -17.37 -24.15 4.92
N SER A 97 -17.60 -25.34 5.45
CA SER A 97 -17.82 -25.57 6.87
C SER A 97 -16.53 -26.10 7.49
N SER A 98 -15.96 -25.34 8.42
CA SER A 98 -14.82 -25.78 9.22
C SER A 98 -15.26 -25.95 10.67
N ASN A 99 -14.88 -27.08 11.27
CA ASN A 99 -15.18 -27.37 12.67
C ASN A 99 -13.86 -27.52 13.46
N PRO A 100 -13.19 -26.42 13.83
CA PRO A 100 -12.00 -26.51 14.66
C PRO A 100 -12.36 -27.09 16.03
N ASN A 101 -11.70 -28.19 16.40
CA ASN A 101 -11.76 -28.73 17.76
C ASN A 101 -10.46 -28.37 18.47
N VAL A 102 -10.57 -27.65 19.59
CA VAL A 102 -9.43 -27.29 20.45
C VAL A 102 -9.58 -28.03 21.77
N GLU A 103 -8.65 -28.96 22.02
CA GLU A 103 -8.59 -29.72 23.26
C GLU A 103 -7.50 -29.12 24.16
N VAL A 104 -7.90 -28.76 25.38
CA VAL A 104 -7.04 -28.19 26.42
C VAL A 104 -6.97 -29.20 27.56
N GLU A 105 -5.79 -29.77 27.80
CA GLU A 105 -5.53 -30.69 28.91
C GLU A 105 -4.51 -30.05 29.86
N SER A 106 -4.85 -29.91 31.14
CA SER A 106 -4.05 -29.29 32.18
C SER A 106 -3.85 -30.27 33.33
N LYS A 107 -2.60 -30.64 33.65
CA LYS A 107 -2.27 -31.53 34.77
C LYS A 107 -1.58 -30.79 35.91
N ALA A 108 -2.00 -31.06 37.14
CA ALA A 108 -1.48 -30.49 38.36
C ALA A 108 -0.37 -31.38 38.94
N ALA A 109 0.88 -30.92 38.88
CA ALA A 109 2.01 -31.58 39.54
C ALA A 109 2.76 -30.56 40.42
N GLY A 110 2.25 -30.31 41.62
CA GLY A 110 2.88 -29.40 42.58
C GLY A 110 2.83 -27.92 42.14
N PRO A 111 3.87 -27.09 42.41
CA PRO A 111 3.82 -25.63 42.19
C PRO A 111 3.80 -25.22 40.70
N VAL A 112 3.77 -26.18 39.77
CA VAL A 112 3.79 -25.96 38.32
C VAL A 112 2.60 -26.67 37.68
N ARG A 113 1.87 -25.96 36.82
CA ARG A 113 0.73 -26.49 36.06
C ARG A 113 1.17 -26.65 34.60
N SER A 114 1.16 -27.88 34.08
CA SER A 114 1.45 -28.16 32.66
C SER A 114 0.15 -28.17 31.88
N THR A 115 0.01 -27.26 30.90
CA THR A 115 -1.19 -27.16 30.07
C THR A 115 -0.83 -27.37 28.60
N LYS A 116 -1.45 -28.37 27.99
CA LYS A 116 -1.29 -28.75 26.59
C LYS A 116 -2.55 -28.33 25.83
N ILE A 117 -2.38 -27.52 24.78
CA ILE A 117 -3.45 -27.07 23.90
C ILE A 117 -3.17 -27.61 22.50
N THR A 118 -4.00 -28.54 22.06
CA THR A 118 -3.94 -29.16 20.74
C THR A 118 -5.16 -28.74 19.93
N SER A 119 -4.96 -28.27 18.69
CA SER A 119 -6.07 -28.02 17.77
C SER A 119 -6.03 -28.97 16.60
N LYS A 120 -7.21 -29.45 16.25
CA LYS A 120 -7.45 -30.24 15.06
C LYS A 120 -8.43 -29.49 14.18
N LEU A 121 -7.96 -29.09 13.00
CA LEU A 121 -8.78 -28.38 12.03
C LEU A 121 -9.17 -29.33 10.90
N SER A 122 -10.43 -29.71 10.88
CA SER A 122 -11.07 -30.38 9.75
C SER A 122 -12.02 -29.40 9.06
N ALA A 123 -11.92 -29.31 7.74
CA ALA A 123 -12.81 -28.52 6.91
C ALA A 123 -13.47 -29.41 5.86
N SER A 124 -14.78 -29.30 5.72
CA SER A 124 -15.54 -29.86 4.62
C SER A 124 -15.91 -28.75 3.65
N VAL A 125 -15.52 -28.94 2.39
CA VAL A 125 -15.91 -28.04 1.30
C VAL A 125 -17.05 -28.69 0.55
N LEU A 126 -18.18 -27.99 0.49
CA LEU A 126 -19.41 -28.44 -0.15
C LEU A 126 -19.69 -27.55 -1.36
N THR A 127 -19.59 -28.13 -2.54
CA THR A 127 -19.91 -27.46 -3.81
C THR A 127 -21.17 -28.06 -4.40
N THR A 128 -22.18 -27.23 -4.66
CA THR A 128 -23.42 -27.67 -5.30
C THR A 128 -23.38 -27.23 -6.76
N LEU A 129 -23.20 -28.18 -7.67
CA LEU A 129 -23.27 -27.93 -9.10
C LEU A 129 -24.73 -27.99 -9.53
N VAL A 130 -25.23 -26.92 -10.15
CA VAL A 130 -26.57 -26.91 -10.75
C VAL A 130 -26.40 -26.98 -12.26
N THR A 131 -26.60 -28.17 -12.84
CA THR A 131 -26.66 -28.36 -14.29
C THR A 131 -28.12 -28.30 -14.74
N PRO A 132 -28.53 -27.33 -15.57
CA PRO A 132 -29.82 -27.39 -16.24
C PRO A 132 -29.77 -28.51 -17.29
N GLN A 133 -30.65 -29.51 -17.19
CA GLN A 133 -31.00 -30.33 -18.34
C GLN A 133 -32.11 -29.61 -19.13
N HIS A 134 -31.87 -29.45 -20.43
CA HIS A 134 -32.94 -29.11 -21.36
C HIS A 134 -33.61 -30.41 -21.78
N ASP A 135 -34.84 -30.62 -21.33
CA ASP A 135 -35.73 -31.63 -21.91
C ASP A 135 -36.49 -30.96 -23.06
N ASP A 136 -36.39 -31.51 -24.27
CA ASP A 136 -36.88 -30.90 -25.52
C ASP A 136 -38.42 -30.79 -25.61
N ASN A 137 -39.19 -31.09 -24.56
CA ASN A 137 -40.65 -31.15 -24.62
C ASN A 137 -41.42 -30.65 -23.37
N SER A 138 -40.82 -29.85 -22.48
CA SER A 138 -41.62 -29.17 -21.45
C SER A 138 -41.12 -27.75 -21.14
N THR A 139 -42.05 -26.84 -20.86
CA THR A 139 -41.80 -25.42 -20.51
C THR A 139 -41.43 -25.20 -19.05
N GLU A 140 -41.29 -26.26 -18.25
CA GLU A 140 -40.81 -26.16 -16.87
C GLU A 140 -39.39 -26.72 -16.78
N THR A 141 -38.45 -25.85 -16.36
CA THR A 141 -37.08 -26.25 -16.03
C THR A 141 -37.11 -27.05 -14.74
N ASN A 142 -37.16 -28.38 -14.84
CA ASN A 142 -36.95 -29.24 -13.70
C ASN A 142 -35.47 -29.21 -13.29
N ILE A 143 -35.19 -28.58 -12.15
CA ILE A 143 -33.87 -28.54 -11.54
C ILE A 143 -33.69 -29.82 -10.73
N GLU A 144 -33.14 -30.88 -11.33
CA GLU A 144 -32.57 -31.96 -10.52
C GLU A 144 -31.20 -31.51 -9.98
N GLN A 145 -31.12 -31.34 -8.65
CA GLN A 145 -29.88 -31.14 -7.93
C GLN A 145 -29.08 -32.45 -7.94
N GLN A 146 -28.15 -32.62 -8.88
CA GLN A 146 -27.27 -33.80 -8.88
C GLN A 146 -25.89 -33.56 -8.27
N LYS A 147 -25.68 -34.37 -7.22
CA LYS A 147 -24.49 -34.80 -6.49
C LYS A 147 -23.56 -33.75 -5.88
N ILE A 148 -23.66 -33.73 -4.55
CA ILE A 148 -22.84 -33.06 -3.55
C ILE A 148 -21.49 -33.79 -3.46
N GLU A 149 -20.41 -33.19 -3.97
CA GLU A 149 -19.06 -33.59 -3.58
C GLU A 149 -18.67 -32.79 -2.33
N SER A 150 -18.77 -33.46 -1.18
CA SER A 150 -18.16 -33.03 0.08
C SER A 150 -16.74 -33.58 0.09
N GLN A 151 -15.74 -32.72 -0.10
CA GLN A 151 -14.35 -33.11 0.11
C GLN A 151 -13.92 -32.70 1.51
N GLU A 152 -13.67 -33.68 2.39
CA GLU A 152 -13.03 -33.41 3.68
C GLU A 152 -11.54 -33.19 3.45
N VAL A 153 -11.09 -31.98 3.75
CA VAL A 153 -9.66 -31.64 3.76
C VAL A 153 -9.23 -31.58 5.21
N THR A 154 -8.41 -32.56 5.61
CA THR A 154 -7.77 -32.54 6.93
C THR A 154 -6.55 -31.64 6.83
N ILE A 155 -6.62 -30.44 7.41
CA ILE A 155 -5.56 -29.41 7.26
C ILE A 155 -4.37 -29.69 8.20
N GLY A 156 -4.48 -30.72 9.04
CA GLY A 156 -3.42 -31.22 9.91
C GLY A 156 -3.74 -31.01 11.39
N GLU A 157 -3.10 -31.82 12.24
CA GLU A 157 -3.17 -31.73 13.69
C GLU A 157 -1.98 -30.88 14.14
N GLN A 158 -2.24 -29.66 14.63
CA GLN A 158 -1.20 -28.75 15.08
C GLN A 158 -1.33 -28.52 16.59
N MET A 159 -0.24 -28.81 17.31
CA MET A 159 -0.08 -28.38 18.70
C MET A 159 0.07 -26.86 18.70
N LEU A 160 -1.00 -26.15 19.05
CA LEU A 160 -1.00 -24.69 19.01
C LEU A 160 -0.12 -24.11 20.11
N LEU A 161 -0.12 -24.75 21.28
CA LEU A 161 0.62 -24.26 22.44
C LEU A 161 0.83 -25.40 23.44
N HIS A 162 2.07 -25.62 23.84
CA HIS A 162 2.38 -26.34 25.07
C HIS A 162 2.93 -25.32 26.06
N LEU A 163 2.12 -24.98 27.05
CA LEU A 163 2.52 -24.07 28.13
C LEU A 163 2.84 -24.91 29.36
N GLU A 164 4.12 -25.17 29.55
CA GLU A 164 4.68 -25.35 30.87
C GLU A 164 4.95 -23.95 31.41
N THR A 165 4.12 -23.47 32.34
CA THR A 165 4.37 -22.15 32.93
C THR A 165 5.52 -22.24 33.92
N ALA A 166 6.61 -21.55 33.59
CA ALA A 166 7.78 -21.23 34.38
C ALA A 166 8.78 -22.37 34.67
N GLU A 167 9.48 -22.84 33.64
CA GLU A 167 10.93 -22.83 33.80
C GLU A 167 11.39 -21.36 33.72
N CYS A 168 11.90 -20.80 34.82
CA CYS A 168 12.71 -19.58 34.71
C CYS A 168 13.94 -19.96 33.88
N HIS A 169 13.89 -19.73 32.55
CA HIS A 169 15.00 -20.03 31.65
C HIS A 169 16.19 -19.17 32.04
N HIS A 170 17.14 -19.78 32.75
CA HIS A 170 18.39 -19.16 33.13
C HIS A 170 19.49 -19.63 32.18
N ASN A 171 19.85 -18.77 31.22
CA ASN A 171 21.09 -18.92 30.43
C ASN A 171 22.27 -18.12 31.06
N GLY A 172 22.10 -17.54 32.25
CA GLY A 172 23.17 -16.92 33.03
C GLY A 172 23.70 -17.91 34.07
N LYS A 173 25.02 -18.00 34.24
CA LYS A 173 25.63 -18.82 35.30
C LYS A 173 25.14 -18.33 36.68
N THR A 174 24.28 -19.10 37.32
CA THR A 174 24.00 -19.00 38.75
C THR A 174 24.70 -20.11 39.48
N GLU A 175 25.71 -19.76 40.25
CA GLU A 175 26.10 -20.58 41.39
C GLU A 175 25.71 -19.80 42.64
N THR A 176 24.80 -20.37 43.43
CA THR A 176 24.61 -20.03 44.85
C THR A 176 25.82 -20.51 45.67
N ASP A 177 27.03 -20.38 45.12
CA ASP A 177 28.25 -20.73 45.81
C ASP A 177 28.69 -19.54 46.65
N GLN A 178 28.98 -19.81 47.93
CA GLN A 178 29.26 -18.80 48.95
C GLN A 178 30.63 -18.13 48.75
N SER A 179 31.35 -18.50 47.68
CA SER A 179 32.72 -18.12 47.37
C SER A 179 32.87 -16.97 46.35
N LEU A 180 31.83 -16.69 45.54
CA LEU A 180 31.89 -15.73 44.42
C LEU A 180 31.53 -14.29 44.85
N LYS A 181 32.37 -13.33 44.46
CA LYS A 181 32.16 -11.89 44.71
C LYS A 181 31.31 -11.28 43.59
N MET A 182 30.62 -10.17 43.87
CA MET A 182 29.76 -9.50 42.88
C MET A 182 30.53 -9.03 41.63
N THR A 183 31.83 -8.73 41.79
CA THR A 183 32.77 -8.44 40.70
C THR A 183 33.02 -9.60 39.75
N ASP A 184 32.84 -10.83 40.22
CA ASP A 184 33.15 -12.03 39.45
C ASP A 184 32.02 -12.37 38.47
N ILE A 185 30.80 -11.90 38.76
CA ILE A 185 29.60 -12.09 37.94
C ILE A 185 29.32 -10.87 37.04
N CYS A 186 29.51 -9.65 37.55
CA CYS A 186 29.20 -8.42 36.82
C CYS A 186 30.41 -7.67 36.22
N ALA A 187 31.60 -8.28 36.19
CA ALA A 187 32.89 -7.69 35.79
C ALA A 187 33.31 -6.45 36.61
N ALA A 188 34.59 -6.05 36.53
CA ALA A 188 35.14 -4.94 37.31
C ALA A 188 34.67 -3.57 36.78
N THR A 189 34.47 -2.62 37.71
CA THR A 189 33.90 -1.28 37.49
C THR A 189 34.66 -0.41 36.49
N TYR A 190 33.93 0.20 35.55
CA TYR A 190 34.39 1.33 34.72
C TYR A 190 34.13 2.64 35.47
N SER A 191 35.21 3.39 35.74
CA SER A 191 35.19 4.78 36.23
C SER A 191 34.80 5.01 37.70
N ARG A 192 35.73 5.61 38.46
CA ARG A 192 35.41 6.24 39.75
C ARG A 192 34.38 7.35 39.49
N ASN A 193 33.16 7.18 40.00
CA ASN A 193 32.17 8.26 40.15
C ASN A 193 32.75 9.36 41.07
N THR A 194 33.55 10.25 40.50
CA THR A 194 34.07 11.43 41.18
C THR A 194 33.08 12.56 40.98
N ASN A 195 32.38 12.94 42.06
CA ASN A 195 31.70 14.19 42.40
C ASN A 195 31.42 15.28 41.32
N LYS A 196 31.11 14.92 40.07
CA LYS A 196 30.65 15.84 39.03
C LYS A 196 29.13 15.86 39.01
N LYS A 197 28.56 17.05 39.27
CA LYS A 197 27.11 17.37 39.21
C LYS A 197 26.38 16.88 37.93
N SER A 198 27.10 16.53 36.86
CA SER A 198 26.56 15.97 35.62
C SER A 198 26.08 14.53 35.75
N ASN A 199 26.70 13.70 36.60
CA ASN A 199 26.48 12.24 36.60
C ASN A 199 25.30 11.81 37.48
N LEU A 200 24.94 12.60 38.50
CA LEU A 200 23.72 12.40 39.29
C LEU A 200 22.43 12.60 38.48
N LYS A 201 22.48 13.24 37.29
CA LYS A 201 21.31 13.39 36.41
C LYS A 201 20.82 12.08 35.80
N ASN A 202 21.66 11.04 35.76
CA ASN A 202 21.36 9.76 35.11
C ASN A 202 20.75 8.72 36.06
N LEU A 203 20.63 9.05 37.36
CA LEU A 203 20.00 8.19 38.36
C LEU A 203 18.53 8.56 38.50
N LEU A 204 17.68 7.54 38.63
CA LEU A 204 16.27 7.72 38.95
C LEU A 204 16.08 7.79 40.46
N TYR A 205 15.17 8.67 40.88
CA TYR A 205 14.70 8.73 42.25
C TYR A 205 13.40 7.91 42.36
N LEU A 206 13.40 6.84 43.15
CA LEU A 206 12.23 5.97 43.30
C LEU A 206 11.11 6.68 44.07
N LEU A 207 9.97 6.87 43.37
CA LEU A 207 8.75 7.47 43.89
C LEU A 207 7.70 6.37 44.15
N GLY A 208 7.00 6.46 45.28
CA GLY A 208 5.93 5.54 45.66
C GLY A 208 6.09 4.91 47.05
N ASP A 209 4.98 4.36 47.56
CA ASP A 209 4.84 3.78 48.91
C ASP A 209 4.86 2.24 48.93
N ASP A 210 5.14 1.64 47.77
CA ASP A 210 5.15 0.20 47.54
C ASP A 210 6.42 -0.47 48.04
N ILE A 211 7.48 0.33 48.18
CA ILE A 211 8.79 -0.04 48.72
C ILE A 211 9.06 0.82 49.95
N VAL A 212 9.44 0.18 51.05
CA VAL A 212 9.79 0.87 52.30
C VAL A 212 11.31 1.01 52.40
N PHE A 213 11.82 2.19 52.73
CA PHE A 213 13.26 2.47 52.87
C PHE A 213 13.59 2.65 54.35
N MET A 214 14.42 1.78 54.94
CA MET A 214 14.81 1.86 56.36
C MET A 214 16.05 2.75 56.54
N SER A 215 15.95 3.82 57.34
CA SER A 215 17.06 4.77 57.58
C SER A 215 17.94 4.44 58.81
N GLU A 216 17.59 3.42 59.61
CA GLU A 216 18.16 3.24 60.96
C GLU A 216 19.46 2.42 61.06
N LEU A 217 20.00 1.85 59.97
CA LEU A 217 21.16 0.94 60.04
C LEU A 217 22.48 1.47 59.46
N THR A 218 22.53 2.70 58.96
CA THR A 218 23.81 3.27 58.51
C THR A 218 24.07 4.63 59.15
N ASN A 219 25.17 4.72 59.90
CA ASN A 219 25.87 5.97 60.18
C ASN A 219 26.41 6.52 58.84
N GLY A 220 25.51 6.94 57.95
CA GLY A 220 25.81 7.47 56.63
C GLY A 220 26.50 8.83 56.78
N THR A 221 27.81 8.82 56.61
CA THR A 221 28.65 10.00 56.52
C THR A 221 28.33 10.74 55.23
N TRP A 222 27.68 11.90 55.37
CA TRP A 222 27.64 13.03 54.42
C TRP A 222 26.39 13.21 53.54
N CYS A 223 25.70 14.35 53.72
CA CYS A 223 24.56 14.84 52.93
C CYS A 223 24.94 16.17 52.23
N GLN A 224 26.04 16.18 51.47
CA GLN A 224 26.64 17.38 50.83
C GLN A 224 27.13 18.50 51.78
N GLN A 225 27.09 18.32 53.11
CA GLN A 225 27.72 19.21 54.10
C GLN A 225 28.33 18.40 55.26
N GLN A 226 29.57 18.72 55.63
CA GLN A 226 30.31 18.01 56.68
C GLN A 226 29.64 18.27 58.04
N GLY A 227 29.20 17.20 58.71
CA GLY A 227 28.68 17.27 60.09
C GLY A 227 27.15 17.27 60.30
N ARG A 228 26.31 17.14 59.25
CA ARG A 228 24.84 16.98 59.41
C ARG A 228 24.37 15.55 59.17
N LYS A 229 23.50 15.03 60.06
CA LYS A 229 22.78 13.75 59.87
C LYS A 229 21.79 13.88 58.71
N CYS A 230 21.71 12.86 57.85
CA CYS A 230 20.76 12.82 56.75
C CYS A 230 19.32 12.74 57.26
N GLN A 231 18.39 13.35 56.52
CA GLN A 231 16.95 13.34 56.85
C GLN A 231 16.37 11.94 56.65
N ASP A 232 15.42 11.57 57.51
CA ASP A 232 14.77 10.26 57.52
C ASP A 232 14.10 9.92 56.16
N CYS A 233 14.56 8.84 55.52
CA CYS A 233 14.08 8.37 54.21
C CYS A 233 12.62 7.85 54.22
N PHE A 234 12.00 7.81 55.40
CA PHE A 234 10.61 7.40 55.61
C PHE A 234 9.57 8.45 55.16
N LYS A 235 9.88 9.77 55.15
CA LYS A 235 8.91 10.84 54.82
C LYS A 235 9.26 11.58 53.54
N HIS A 236 8.38 11.50 52.54
CA HIS A 236 8.50 12.23 51.27
C HIS A 236 8.25 13.74 51.46
N SER A 237 9.22 14.60 51.13
CA SER A 237 9.04 16.07 51.07
C SER A 237 8.80 16.51 49.62
N VAL A 238 7.59 16.99 49.33
CA VAL A 238 7.11 17.40 47.99
C VAL A 238 7.75 18.71 47.48
N LYS A 239 8.66 19.35 48.23
CA LYS A 239 9.27 20.62 47.81
C LYS A 239 10.59 20.42 47.04
N ASN A 240 10.59 20.89 45.79
CA ASN A 240 11.64 20.94 44.76
C ASN A 240 13.00 21.56 45.17
N SER A 241 13.63 21.18 46.28
CA SER A 241 15.03 21.50 46.54
C SER A 241 15.91 20.28 46.30
N LYS A 242 16.69 20.30 45.21
CA LYS A 242 17.65 19.25 44.78
C LYS A 242 18.80 18.95 45.77
N THR A 243 18.80 19.54 46.97
CA THR A 243 19.85 19.40 47.99
C THR A 243 19.46 18.48 49.15
N ASN A 244 18.21 18.00 49.23
CA ASN A 244 17.70 17.16 50.34
C ASN A 244 17.12 15.82 49.86
N GLN A 245 17.85 15.07 49.02
CA GLN A 245 17.38 13.78 48.48
C GLN A 245 17.99 12.60 49.25
N CYS A 246 17.14 11.66 49.70
CA CYS A 246 17.58 10.40 50.34
C CYS A 246 18.42 9.55 49.36
N PRO A 247 19.69 9.24 49.67
CA PRO A 247 20.59 8.42 48.85
C PRO A 247 20.00 7.05 48.49
N ASP A 248 19.36 6.37 49.44
CA ASP A 248 18.82 5.01 49.26
C ASP A 248 17.62 4.91 48.29
N ARG A 249 17.10 6.06 47.81
CA ARG A 249 16.08 6.10 46.76
C ARG A 249 16.68 6.30 45.37
N MET A 250 17.99 6.55 45.27
CA MET A 250 18.68 6.71 44.00
C MET A 250 19.13 5.35 43.48
N VAL A 251 18.71 5.02 42.27
CA VAL A 251 19.06 3.79 41.56
C VAL A 251 19.22 4.06 40.08
N THR A 252 19.94 3.19 39.37
CA THR A 252 19.96 3.22 37.91
C THR A 252 18.59 2.82 37.31
N PRO A 253 18.24 3.27 36.09
CA PRO A 253 16.98 2.89 35.44
C PRO A 253 16.76 1.37 35.33
N ARG A 254 17.81 0.61 35.01
CA ARG A 254 17.76 -0.87 34.92
C ARG A 254 17.45 -1.51 36.28
N LEU A 255 18.09 -1.03 37.35
CA LEU A 255 17.80 -1.50 38.70
C LEU A 255 16.37 -1.15 39.12
N ALA A 256 15.87 0.04 38.78
CA ALA A 256 14.48 0.45 39.05
C ALA A 256 13.45 -0.46 38.35
N LEU A 257 13.72 -0.85 37.09
CA LEU A 257 12.84 -1.72 36.32
C LEU A 257 12.74 -3.12 36.95
N GLN A 258 13.87 -3.76 37.26
CA GLN A 258 13.86 -5.11 37.87
C GLN A 258 13.30 -5.09 39.28
N LEU A 259 13.56 -4.02 40.04
CA LEU A 259 12.95 -3.83 41.36
C LEU A 259 11.42 -3.69 41.25
N SER A 260 10.91 -3.02 40.22
CA SER A 260 9.46 -2.89 39.98
C SER A 260 8.82 -4.24 39.63
N LYS A 261 9.47 -5.07 38.81
CA LYS A 261 9.02 -6.45 38.53
C LYS A 261 9.00 -7.29 39.81
N LEU A 262 10.06 -7.21 40.61
CA LEU A 262 10.15 -7.94 41.88
C LEU A 262 9.06 -7.50 42.87
N VAL A 263 8.74 -6.21 42.92
CA VAL A 263 7.61 -5.71 43.73
C VAL A 263 6.29 -6.33 43.29
N LEU A 264 6.01 -6.37 41.99
CA LEU A 264 4.79 -7.00 41.45
C LEU A 264 4.71 -8.49 41.78
N MET A 265 5.80 -9.23 41.57
CA MET A 265 5.87 -10.65 41.90
C MET A 265 5.70 -10.89 43.40
N SER A 266 6.38 -10.10 44.24
CA SER A 266 6.26 -10.21 45.70
C SER A 266 4.85 -9.94 46.22
N ARG A 267 4.09 -9.05 45.55
CA ARG A 267 2.68 -8.78 45.89
C ARG A 267 1.75 -9.92 45.52
N LEU A 268 1.98 -10.56 44.38
CA LEU A 268 1.21 -11.73 43.95
C LEU A 268 1.47 -12.93 44.88
N THR A 269 2.72 -13.09 45.34
CA THR A 269 3.09 -14.17 46.27
C THR A 269 2.67 -13.86 47.71
N TRP A 270 2.81 -12.60 48.15
CA TRP A 270 2.52 -12.16 49.51
C TRP A 270 1.73 -10.84 49.54
N PRO A 271 0.39 -10.90 49.43
CA PRO A 271 -0.46 -9.70 49.34
C PRO A 271 -0.41 -8.80 50.60
N ASN A 272 -0.04 -9.35 51.77
CA ASN A 272 -0.01 -8.67 53.06
C ASN A 272 1.40 -8.32 53.56
N ARG A 273 2.40 -8.29 52.67
CA ARG A 273 3.79 -7.95 53.00
C ARG A 273 4.32 -6.87 52.06
N LYS A 274 5.33 -6.12 52.49
CA LYS A 274 6.00 -5.10 51.67
C LYS A 274 7.48 -5.40 51.48
N LEU A 275 8.00 -4.98 50.33
CA LEU A 275 9.44 -5.02 50.04
C LEU A 275 10.14 -3.88 50.80
N ILE A 276 11.23 -4.21 51.48
CA ILE A 276 12.01 -3.27 52.29
C ILE A 276 13.40 -3.12 51.66
N VAL A 277 13.81 -1.89 51.36
CA VAL A 277 15.17 -1.53 50.93
C VAL A 277 15.96 -1.07 52.15
N LEU A 278 17.12 -1.69 52.35
CA LEU A 278 18.03 -1.44 53.46
C LEU A 278 19.21 -0.56 53.04
N LYS A 279 19.60 -0.62 51.76
CA LYS A 279 20.71 0.16 51.19
C LYS A 279 20.67 0.16 49.67
N SER A 280 20.91 1.28 48.99
CA SER A 280 21.07 1.31 47.52
C SER A 280 22.28 2.12 47.03
N TRP A 281 22.30 3.44 47.22
CA TRP A 281 23.37 4.30 46.72
C TRP A 281 24.18 4.93 47.84
N THR A 282 25.52 4.86 47.73
CA THR A 282 26.44 5.46 48.71
C THR A 282 27.59 6.18 48.02
N GLU A 283 27.97 7.38 48.47
CA GLU A 283 29.08 8.13 47.88
C GLU A 283 30.43 7.38 47.99
N ALA A 284 31.23 7.39 46.92
CA ALA A 284 32.56 6.78 46.92
C ALA A 284 33.54 7.63 47.75
N PRO A 285 34.43 7.02 48.57
CA PRO A 285 35.40 7.79 49.34
C PRO A 285 36.34 8.59 48.41
N PRO A 286 36.78 9.79 48.82
CA PRO A 286 37.60 10.66 47.99
C PRO A 286 38.92 10.00 47.56
N ALA A 287 39.40 10.40 46.38
CA ALA A 287 40.55 9.80 45.71
C ALA A 287 41.79 9.75 46.62
N ASN A 288 42.15 8.53 47.02
CA ASN A 288 43.26 8.11 47.90
C ASN A 288 42.97 8.09 49.41
N PRO A 289 42.43 6.97 49.92
CA PRO A 289 42.86 6.41 51.18
C PRO A 289 43.93 5.31 50.94
N PRO A 290 44.92 5.15 51.84
CA PRO A 290 45.90 4.09 51.77
C PRO A 290 45.20 2.73 51.89
N GLN A 291 45.47 1.83 50.95
CA GLN A 291 45.25 0.38 51.01
C GLN A 291 44.06 -0.08 51.87
N LEU A 292 42.85 -0.02 51.32
CA LEU A 292 41.73 -0.77 51.90
C LEU A 292 41.91 -2.27 51.57
N PRO A 293 41.74 -3.19 52.55
CA PRO A 293 41.89 -4.63 52.33
C PRO A 293 40.92 -5.17 51.26
N ASN A 294 41.33 -6.21 50.53
CA ASN A 294 40.66 -6.85 49.37
C ASN A 294 39.19 -7.32 49.55
N ASN A 295 38.56 -7.09 50.70
CA ASN A 295 37.19 -7.49 51.03
C ASN A 295 36.17 -6.33 51.00
N LYS A 296 36.50 -5.17 50.42
CA LYS A 296 35.55 -4.03 50.27
C LYS A 296 35.39 -3.48 48.82
N LYS A 297 35.65 -4.29 47.78
CA LYS A 297 35.36 -3.89 46.38
C LYS A 297 33.87 -3.83 46.04
N ASP A 298 33.02 -4.56 46.76
CA ASP A 298 31.56 -4.54 46.57
C ASP A 298 30.94 -3.15 46.86
N SER A 299 31.64 -2.30 47.61
CA SER A 299 31.24 -0.91 47.91
C SER A 299 31.11 -0.02 46.67
N LEU A 300 31.71 -0.39 45.52
CA LEU A 300 31.72 0.44 44.31
C LEU A 300 30.40 0.33 43.51
N PHE A 301 29.73 -0.83 43.52
CA PHE A 301 28.42 -1.01 42.86
C PHE A 301 27.31 -0.21 43.54
N TYR A 302 27.41 -0.02 44.85
CA TYR A 302 26.56 0.93 45.60
C TYR A 302 26.91 2.38 45.23
N GLY A 303 28.16 2.71 44.91
CA GLY A 303 28.55 4.02 44.37
C GLY A 303 28.07 4.32 42.95
N GLU A 304 27.75 3.30 42.18
CA GLU A 304 27.14 3.38 40.83
C GLU A 304 25.61 3.24 40.86
N ALA A 305 24.99 2.99 42.03
CA ALA A 305 23.56 2.74 42.20
C ALA A 305 23.05 1.51 41.41
N ARG A 306 23.89 0.48 41.30
CA ARG A 306 23.63 -0.78 40.57
C ARG A 306 23.44 -2.00 41.47
N ALA A 307 23.72 -1.85 42.75
CA ALA A 307 23.45 -2.86 43.78
C ALA A 307 22.42 -2.35 44.79
N ILE A 308 21.69 -3.27 45.40
CA ILE A 308 20.67 -2.98 46.42
C ILE A 308 20.59 -4.10 47.45
N GLN A 309 20.35 -3.73 48.70
CA GLN A 309 20.03 -4.66 49.78
C GLN A 309 18.54 -4.60 50.07
N ILE A 310 17.87 -5.75 49.97
CA ILE A 310 16.42 -5.85 50.14
C ILE A 310 16.03 -6.97 51.09
N GLY A 311 14.89 -6.81 51.74
CA GLY A 311 14.20 -7.89 52.42
C GLY A 311 12.69 -7.74 52.33
N ILE A 312 11.96 -8.62 52.99
CA ILE A 312 10.50 -8.59 53.01
C ILE A 312 10.01 -8.35 54.44
N SER A 313 8.94 -7.58 54.60
CA SER A 313 8.33 -7.36 55.91
C SER A 313 7.69 -8.65 56.46
N LYS A 314 7.54 -8.70 57.78
CA LYS A 314 6.53 -9.57 58.40
C LYS A 314 5.11 -9.18 57.89
N PRO A 315 4.12 -10.10 57.98
CA PRO A 315 2.75 -9.80 57.61
C PRO A 315 2.24 -8.55 58.33
N ILE A 316 1.71 -7.60 57.57
CA ILE A 316 1.21 -6.33 58.09
C ILE A 316 -0.23 -6.55 58.57
N ASP A 317 -0.49 -6.22 59.84
CA ASP A 317 -1.83 -6.29 60.42
C ASP A 317 -2.69 -5.13 59.90
N ALA A 318 -3.86 -5.44 59.34
CA ALA A 318 -4.74 -4.49 58.64
C ALA A 318 -5.24 -3.36 59.56
N ASN A 319 -5.25 -3.58 60.88
CA ASN A 319 -5.77 -2.63 61.86
C ASN A 319 -4.72 -1.64 62.41
N ASN A 320 -3.43 -1.80 62.10
CA ASN A 320 -2.40 -0.88 62.58
C ASN A 320 -1.16 -0.79 61.64
N PRO A 321 -1.31 -0.16 60.46
CA PRO A 321 -0.35 -0.25 59.35
C PRO A 321 1.03 0.40 59.60
N ASN A 322 1.20 1.15 60.70
CA ASN A 322 2.42 1.92 61.00
C ASN A 322 3.21 1.42 62.21
N LYS A 323 2.81 0.31 62.86
CA LYS A 323 3.53 -0.21 64.04
C LYS A 323 4.59 -1.24 63.62
N GLY A 324 5.81 -0.77 63.39
CA GLY A 324 7.04 -1.57 63.32
C GLY A 324 7.19 -2.46 62.09
N LEU A 325 7.56 -1.88 60.94
CA LEU A 325 8.08 -2.63 59.79
C LEU A 325 9.38 -3.34 60.19
N SER A 326 9.26 -4.61 60.58
CA SER A 326 10.40 -5.50 60.85
C SER A 326 10.56 -6.51 59.72
N LEU A 327 11.82 -6.80 59.36
CA LEU A 327 12.17 -7.82 58.38
C LEU A 327 11.70 -9.21 58.87
N ASP A 328 11.10 -10.00 57.97
CA ASP A 328 10.91 -11.42 58.21
C ASP A 328 12.25 -12.14 58.01
N LYS A 329 12.73 -12.78 59.07
CA LYS A 329 14.02 -13.48 59.10
C LYS A 329 13.90 -14.96 58.75
N SER A 330 12.73 -15.43 58.32
CA SER A 330 12.51 -16.82 57.95
C SER A 330 13.38 -17.23 56.75
N PRO A 331 14.20 -18.30 56.88
CA PRO A 331 15.04 -18.80 55.79
C PRO A 331 14.23 -19.21 54.55
N THR A 332 13.03 -19.78 54.75
CA THR A 332 12.15 -20.20 53.65
C THR A 332 11.59 -19.00 52.89
N THR A 333 11.29 -17.91 53.59
CA THR A 333 10.80 -16.68 52.95
C THR A 333 11.91 -16.00 52.15
N LEU A 334 13.14 -15.99 52.65
CA LEU A 334 14.30 -15.48 51.91
C LEU A 334 14.66 -16.33 50.69
N ASP A 335 14.51 -17.66 50.76
CA ASP A 335 14.72 -18.55 49.62
C ASP A 335 13.68 -18.29 48.50
N VAL A 336 12.41 -18.13 48.88
CA VAL A 336 11.35 -17.76 47.93
C VAL A 336 11.61 -16.36 47.35
N LEU A 337 12.00 -15.38 48.17
CA LEU A 337 12.34 -14.04 47.68
C LEU A 337 13.55 -14.06 46.72
N GLY A 338 14.54 -14.93 46.98
CA GLY A 338 15.69 -15.14 46.12
C GLY A 338 15.30 -15.71 44.76
N LYS A 339 14.40 -16.70 44.74
CA LYS A 339 13.83 -17.26 43.50
C LYS A 339 13.03 -16.22 42.72
N LEU A 340 12.21 -15.42 43.40
CA LEU A 340 11.49 -14.30 42.77
C LEU A 340 12.46 -13.25 42.20
N ALA A 341 13.56 -12.95 42.89
CA ALA A 341 14.58 -12.03 42.39
C ALA A 341 15.28 -12.59 41.13
N LEU A 342 15.57 -13.89 41.08
CA LEU A 342 16.12 -14.52 39.88
C LEU A 342 15.13 -14.47 38.70
N CYS A 343 13.84 -14.74 38.95
CA CYS A 343 12.81 -14.65 37.92
C CYS A 343 12.45 -13.19 37.55
N ALA A 344 12.87 -12.20 38.36
CA ALA A 344 12.84 -10.78 38.03
C ALA A 344 14.12 -10.31 37.30
N ASP A 345 14.91 -11.25 36.74
CA ASP A 345 16.11 -11.01 35.93
C ASP A 345 17.27 -10.29 36.65
N PHE A 346 17.41 -10.46 37.97
CA PHE A 346 18.62 -10.02 38.67
C PHE A 346 19.79 -10.96 38.34
N GLN A 347 20.90 -10.40 37.86
CA GLN A 347 22.08 -11.18 37.47
C GLN A 347 22.92 -11.63 38.67
N TYR A 348 22.85 -10.90 39.79
CA TYR A 348 23.48 -11.29 41.05
C TYR A 348 22.44 -11.31 42.17
N VAL A 349 22.37 -12.43 42.88
CA VAL A 349 21.50 -12.63 44.04
C VAL A 349 22.29 -13.37 45.12
N ARG A 350 22.57 -12.72 46.25
CA ARG A 350 23.23 -13.34 47.40
C ARG A 350 22.40 -13.22 48.66
N GLN A 351 22.18 -14.35 49.34
CA GLN A 351 21.59 -14.37 50.68
C GLN A 351 22.66 -14.12 51.75
N VAL A 352 22.50 -13.06 52.54
CA VAL A 352 23.42 -12.74 53.64
C VAL A 352 22.87 -13.37 54.92
N LYS A 353 23.46 -14.50 55.31
CA LYS A 353 22.96 -15.35 56.42
C LYS A 353 22.95 -14.68 57.80
N THR A 354 23.77 -13.64 58.01
CA THR A 354 23.90 -12.97 59.33
C THR A 354 22.80 -11.94 59.61
N ASP A 355 22.15 -11.37 58.59
CA ASP A 355 21.35 -10.14 58.76
C ASP A 355 19.96 -10.17 58.08
N ALA A 356 19.53 -11.33 57.56
CA ALA A 356 18.19 -11.58 57.04
C ALA A 356 17.73 -10.67 55.88
N TYR A 357 18.62 -10.44 54.91
CA TYR A 357 18.33 -9.74 53.66
C TYR A 357 19.05 -10.37 52.46
N LEU A 358 18.61 -9.99 51.26
CA LEU A 358 19.25 -10.33 49.99
C LEU A 358 20.05 -9.14 49.47
N GLU A 359 21.24 -9.41 48.96
CA GLU A 359 22.04 -8.48 48.20
C GLU A 359 21.85 -8.79 46.72
N LEU A 360 21.32 -7.83 45.97
CA LEU A 360 21.02 -7.96 44.55
C LEU A 360 21.83 -6.96 43.74
N ALA A 361 22.21 -7.32 42.52
CA ALA A 361 22.73 -6.36 41.57
C ALA A 361 22.32 -6.66 40.14
N VAL A 362 22.30 -5.59 39.34
CA VAL A 362 22.13 -5.67 37.90
C VAL A 362 23.49 -5.47 37.22
N CYS A 363 23.88 -6.45 36.41
CA CYS A 363 25.05 -6.30 35.56
C CYS A 363 24.67 -5.36 34.40
N MET A 364 25.59 -4.50 34.00
CA MET A 364 25.48 -3.84 32.70
C MET A 364 25.94 -4.89 31.69
N GLU A 365 25.08 -5.25 30.73
CA GLU A 365 25.60 -5.64 29.42
C GLU A 365 26.50 -4.49 28.99
N GLU A 366 27.72 -4.79 28.55
CA GLU A 366 28.66 -3.81 28.04
C GLU A 366 27.88 -2.74 27.27
N PRO A 367 27.78 -1.51 27.78
CA PRO A 367 27.38 -0.45 26.90
C PRO A 367 28.48 -0.41 25.84
N PRO A 368 28.15 -0.36 24.53
CA PRO A 368 29.13 0.15 23.58
C PRO A 368 29.63 1.46 24.18
N GLU A 369 30.95 1.59 24.20
CA GLU A 369 31.64 2.67 24.87
C GLU A 369 30.97 3.98 24.44
N LYS A 370 30.31 4.65 25.39
CA LYS A 370 30.11 6.08 25.26
C LYS A 370 31.47 6.73 25.41
N SER A 371 32.23 6.73 24.31
CA SER A 371 33.01 7.90 23.96
C SER A 371 32.02 9.06 23.87
N ASP A 372 32.37 10.19 24.47
CA ASP A 372 31.54 11.39 24.61
C ASP A 372 31.26 12.10 23.25
N SER A 373 31.03 11.37 22.16
CA SER A 373 30.87 11.96 20.82
C SER A 373 29.97 11.20 19.84
N SER A 374 28.76 10.77 20.22
CA SER A 374 27.65 10.66 19.24
C SER A 374 26.29 10.46 19.92
N SER A 375 25.32 11.23 19.47
CA SER A 375 23.92 11.17 19.86
C SER A 375 23.19 10.09 19.07
N GLU A 376 23.50 8.81 19.29
CA GLU A 376 22.76 7.73 18.63
C GLU A 376 21.35 7.60 19.22
N THR A 377 20.34 7.57 18.35
CA THR A 377 18.91 7.48 18.67
C THR A 377 18.47 6.03 18.95
N GLU A 378 17.34 5.83 19.64
CA GLU A 378 16.80 4.47 19.89
C GLU A 378 16.52 3.69 18.59
N GLU A 379 16.16 4.39 17.52
CA GLU A 379 15.95 3.85 16.18
C GLU A 379 17.26 3.33 15.57
N GLU A 380 18.36 4.08 15.68
CA GLU A 380 19.68 3.64 15.22
C GLU A 380 20.19 2.41 15.98
N ILE A 381 19.89 2.30 17.28
CA ILE A 381 20.24 1.14 18.09
C ILE A 381 19.44 -0.09 17.64
N SER A 382 18.14 0.07 17.40
CA SER A 382 17.27 -0.99 16.87
C SER A 382 17.75 -1.47 15.50
N ASP A 383 18.05 -0.54 14.60
CA ASP A 383 18.54 -0.82 13.25
C ASP A 383 19.90 -1.55 13.27
N LYS A 384 20.82 -1.12 14.14
CA LYS A 384 22.11 -1.79 14.35
C LYS A 384 21.91 -3.22 14.84
N LYS A 385 20.95 -3.45 15.75
CA LYS A 385 20.61 -4.79 16.25
C LYS A 385 19.98 -5.68 15.17
N MET A 386 19.08 -5.13 14.36
CA MET A 386 18.49 -5.84 13.22
C MET A 386 19.56 -6.19 12.19
N PHE A 387 20.45 -5.26 11.86
CA PHE A 387 21.57 -5.50 10.96
C PHE A 387 22.47 -6.63 11.47
N MET A 388 22.84 -6.63 12.75
CA MET A 388 23.64 -7.71 13.35
C MET A 388 22.91 -9.06 13.35
N THR A 389 21.59 -9.04 13.57
CA THR A 389 20.76 -10.24 13.49
C THR A 389 20.72 -10.78 12.06
N SER A 390 20.55 -9.91 11.06
CA SER A 390 20.58 -10.26 9.62
C SER A 390 21.94 -10.84 9.21
N MET A 391 23.04 -10.22 9.64
CA MET A 391 24.41 -10.74 9.43
C MET A 391 24.61 -12.14 10.03
N ASN A 392 23.82 -12.52 11.04
CA ASN A 392 23.85 -13.83 11.69
C ASN A 392 22.84 -14.85 11.10
N ALA A 393 21.68 -14.40 10.61
CA ALA A 393 20.52 -15.24 10.30
C ALA A 393 20.35 -15.65 8.83
N THR A 394 21.20 -15.20 7.91
CA THR A 394 21.04 -15.53 6.47
C THR A 394 21.35 -16.99 6.17
N SER A 395 20.36 -17.73 5.65
CA SER A 395 20.52 -19.02 4.97
C SER A 395 20.93 -18.76 3.52
N SER A 396 22.22 -18.79 3.23
CA SER A 396 22.73 -18.66 1.86
C SER A 396 22.44 -19.95 1.09
N ASP A 397 21.76 -19.86 -0.05
CA ASP A 397 21.58 -20.98 -0.99
C ASP A 397 22.48 -20.77 -2.21
N ILE A 398 23.36 -21.74 -2.47
CA ILE A 398 24.28 -21.71 -3.60
C ILE A 398 23.59 -22.05 -4.93
N SER A 399 22.40 -22.67 -4.89
CA SER A 399 21.65 -23.11 -6.07
C SER A 399 21.34 -21.94 -7.03
N MET A 400 21.13 -20.74 -6.48
CA MET A 400 20.88 -19.50 -7.24
C MET A 400 22.08 -19.05 -8.09
N CYS A 401 23.23 -19.68 -7.93
CA CYS A 401 24.50 -19.32 -8.56
C CYS A 401 25.06 -20.36 -9.53
N ASP A 402 24.41 -21.51 -9.67
CA ASP A 402 24.96 -22.65 -10.43
C ASP A 402 25.22 -22.30 -11.90
N ASP A 403 24.33 -21.53 -12.54
CA ASP A 403 24.49 -21.07 -13.92
C ASP A 403 25.68 -20.12 -14.10
N LEU A 404 25.93 -19.27 -13.09
CA LEU A 404 27.00 -18.29 -13.11
C LEU A 404 28.36 -18.93 -12.84
N LEU A 405 28.40 -19.91 -11.93
CA LEU A 405 29.62 -20.62 -11.51
C LEU A 405 30.27 -21.44 -12.65
N ASN A 406 29.52 -21.74 -13.71
CA ASN A 406 30.01 -22.43 -14.90
C ASN A 406 30.57 -21.49 -15.98
N LYS A 407 30.45 -20.17 -15.83
CA LYS A 407 30.95 -19.20 -16.81
C LYS A 407 32.45 -18.91 -16.66
N PRO A 408 33.19 -18.69 -17.76
CA PRO A 408 34.57 -18.25 -17.68
C PRO A 408 34.65 -16.80 -17.19
N PHE A 409 35.33 -16.56 -16.06
CA PHE A 409 35.68 -15.22 -15.58
C PHE A 409 37.20 -15.15 -15.42
N ARG A 410 37.88 -14.44 -16.33
CA ARG A 410 39.35 -14.46 -16.46
C ARG A 410 39.95 -13.14 -16.01
N VAL A 411 41.26 -13.12 -15.83
CA VAL A 411 41.99 -11.88 -15.53
C VAL A 411 41.71 -10.85 -16.64
N GLY A 412 41.39 -9.62 -16.24
CA GLY A 412 40.96 -8.52 -17.10
C GLY A 412 39.44 -8.37 -17.23
N PHE A 413 38.64 -9.32 -16.70
CA PHE A 413 37.19 -9.25 -16.78
C PHE A 413 36.62 -8.41 -15.63
N THR A 414 35.54 -7.69 -15.93
CA THR A 414 34.78 -6.91 -14.97
C THR A 414 33.30 -7.28 -15.04
N PHE A 415 32.60 -7.12 -13.93
CA PHE A 415 31.16 -7.19 -13.84
C PHE A 415 30.65 -5.91 -13.16
N PRO A 416 29.67 -5.20 -13.74
CA PRO A 416 29.18 -5.33 -15.11
C PRO A 416 30.29 -5.16 -16.17
N GLU A 417 30.14 -5.81 -17.33
CA GLU A 417 31.12 -5.76 -18.41
C GLU A 417 31.24 -4.34 -19.00
N ASN A 418 32.46 -3.94 -19.39
CA ASN A 418 32.75 -2.66 -20.05
C ASN A 418 32.34 -1.38 -19.28
N MET A 419 32.07 -1.50 -17.97
CA MET A 419 31.85 -0.35 -17.10
C MET A 419 33.02 -0.21 -16.12
N THR A 420 33.26 1.00 -15.64
CA THR A 420 34.22 1.29 -14.57
C THR A 420 33.54 1.20 -13.20
N ALA A 421 34.33 1.02 -12.13
CA ALA A 421 33.78 1.00 -10.77
C ALA A 421 33.08 2.31 -10.40
N ASP A 422 33.58 3.47 -10.87
CA ASP A 422 32.95 4.77 -10.64
C ASP A 422 31.60 4.93 -11.36
N GLU A 423 31.45 4.40 -12.59
CA GLU A 423 30.19 4.42 -13.34
C GLU A 423 29.08 3.58 -12.69
N VAL A 424 29.47 2.51 -12.00
CA VAL A 424 28.54 1.53 -11.40
C VAL A 424 28.26 1.84 -9.93
N CYS A 425 29.30 2.12 -9.15
CA CYS A 425 29.20 2.35 -7.71
C CYS A 425 29.03 3.83 -7.35
N GLY A 426 29.21 4.74 -8.31
CA GLY A 426 29.24 6.18 -8.09
C GLY A 426 30.61 6.65 -7.55
N PRO A 427 31.08 7.84 -7.96
CA PRO A 427 32.41 8.35 -7.61
C PRO A 427 32.55 8.60 -6.10
N VAL A 428 33.76 8.83 -5.63
CA VAL A 428 34.03 9.30 -4.25
C VAL A 428 33.53 10.73 -4.07
N ASP A 429 32.87 11.02 -2.95
CA ASP A 429 32.53 12.38 -2.53
C ASP A 429 33.70 13.08 -1.85
N VAL A 430 34.06 12.57 -0.66
CA VAL A 430 35.05 13.12 0.26
C VAL A 430 35.68 11.92 0.95
N ALA A 431 37.00 11.86 0.98
CA ALA A 431 37.69 10.78 1.66
C ALA A 431 37.33 10.76 3.15
N ASN A 432 36.93 9.59 3.66
CA ASN A 432 36.68 9.40 5.08
C ASN A 432 38.03 9.25 5.78
N ASP A 433 38.50 10.34 6.39
CA ASP A 433 39.70 10.38 7.21
C ASP A 433 39.30 10.46 8.69
N ARG A 434 40.11 9.86 9.58
CA ARG A 434 39.88 9.87 11.04
C ARG A 434 39.87 11.27 11.65
N THR A 435 40.49 12.23 10.97
CA THR A 435 40.40 13.66 11.32
C THR A 435 38.99 14.23 11.12
N ASN A 436 38.21 13.66 10.20
CA ASN A 436 36.80 13.94 10.00
C ASN A 436 35.95 12.87 10.70
N THR A 437 35.94 12.93 12.04
CA THR A 437 35.32 11.92 12.90
C THR A 437 33.85 11.65 12.57
N LYS A 438 33.12 12.63 12.03
CA LYS A 438 31.69 12.49 11.69
C LYS A 438 31.43 11.63 10.46
N ASP A 439 32.20 11.83 9.38
CA ASP A 439 32.07 10.98 8.20
C ASP A 439 32.74 9.62 8.45
N TYR A 440 33.84 9.58 9.21
CA TYR A 440 34.50 8.32 9.57
C TYR A 440 33.63 7.43 10.48
N SER A 441 32.86 8.02 11.40
CA SER A 441 31.92 7.27 12.27
C SER A 441 30.77 6.61 11.51
N SER A 442 30.53 6.98 10.24
CA SER A 442 29.57 6.27 9.39
C SER A 442 30.06 4.87 8.96
N LEU A 443 31.38 4.64 9.03
CA LEU A 443 32.01 3.36 8.72
C LEU A 443 31.87 2.37 9.87
N TYR A 444 32.14 1.11 9.55
CA TYR A 444 31.87 -0.03 10.39
C TYR A 444 33.09 -0.96 10.47
N VAL A 445 33.40 -1.45 11.67
CA VAL A 445 34.45 -2.46 11.87
C VAL A 445 33.83 -3.84 11.74
N TYR A 446 34.31 -4.63 10.78
CA TYR A 446 33.83 -6.00 10.58
C TYR A 446 34.10 -6.88 11.82
N PRO A 447 33.06 -7.41 12.50
CA PRO A 447 33.20 -7.99 13.84
C PRO A 447 33.50 -9.50 13.84
N PHE A 448 33.31 -10.17 12.71
CA PHE A 448 33.44 -11.62 12.63
C PHE A 448 34.88 -12.05 12.38
N ASN A 449 35.19 -13.28 12.78
CA ASN A 449 36.50 -13.92 12.62
C ASN A 449 36.48 -15.04 11.55
N ASP A 450 35.48 -15.03 10.68
CA ASP A 450 35.31 -15.98 9.58
C ASP A 450 36.17 -15.61 8.35
N ILE A 451 36.84 -14.47 8.39
CA ILE A 451 37.66 -13.90 7.33
C ILE A 451 39.01 -13.49 7.93
N GLU A 452 40.10 -13.74 7.19
CA GLU A 452 41.44 -13.29 7.57
C GLU A 452 41.69 -11.87 7.05
N PHE A 453 42.27 -11.00 7.88
CA PHE A 453 42.65 -9.64 7.50
C PHE A 453 44.17 -9.53 7.55
N GLU A 454 44.76 -8.99 6.48
CA GLU A 454 46.19 -8.67 6.46
C GLU A 454 46.53 -7.61 7.53
N SER A 455 47.74 -7.66 8.09
CA SER A 455 48.18 -6.63 9.03
C SER A 455 48.40 -5.30 8.32
N GLU A 456 48.32 -4.19 9.06
CA GLU A 456 48.59 -2.86 8.49
C GLU A 456 50.09 -2.62 8.28
N GLY A 457 50.92 -3.36 9.01
CA GLY A 457 52.36 -3.23 9.02
C GLY A 457 52.88 -3.06 10.45
N PRO A 458 54.21 -2.89 10.62
CA PRO A 458 54.86 -2.74 11.91
C PRO A 458 54.26 -1.58 12.72
N SER A 459 53.98 -1.78 14.02
CA SER A 459 53.39 -0.76 14.90
C SER A 459 54.20 0.53 15.02
N LYS A 460 55.48 0.51 14.65
CA LYS A 460 56.36 1.68 14.61
C LYS A 460 56.13 2.57 13.38
N ASN A 461 55.47 2.05 12.35
CA ASN A 461 55.13 2.81 11.16
C ASN A 461 53.80 3.53 11.35
N TRP A 462 53.59 4.61 10.59
CA TRP A 462 52.33 5.32 10.54
C TRP A 462 51.50 4.76 9.38
N CYS A 463 50.26 4.32 9.69
CA CYS A 463 49.30 3.81 8.72
C CYS A 463 48.12 4.78 8.67
N GLY A 464 48.29 5.84 7.89
CA GLY A 464 47.33 6.93 7.78
C GLY A 464 47.90 8.22 8.31
N ASN A 465 47.09 8.86 9.14
CA ASN A 465 47.46 10.04 9.89
C ASN A 465 48.80 9.89 10.62
N THR A 466 49.63 10.94 10.59
CA THR A 466 50.94 11.00 11.27
C THR A 466 50.86 10.91 12.80
N LEU A 467 49.66 10.87 13.36
CA LEU A 467 49.39 10.69 14.79
C LEU A 467 48.87 9.29 15.14
N ARG A 468 48.71 8.37 14.17
CA ARG A 468 48.30 6.97 14.40
C ARG A 468 49.31 5.87 13.97
N CYS A 469 49.78 5.09 14.92
CA CYS A 469 50.60 3.89 14.69
C CYS A 469 49.80 2.77 13.99
N CYS A 470 50.45 2.04 13.07
CA CYS A 470 49.88 0.84 12.45
C CYS A 470 49.53 -0.22 13.51
N ARG A 471 48.51 -1.03 13.26
CA ARG A 471 48.21 -2.19 14.08
C ARG A 471 48.91 -3.44 13.51
N ASP A 472 49.78 -4.03 14.32
CA ASP A 472 50.50 -5.26 13.98
C ASP A 472 49.56 -6.46 13.80
N ASP A 473 48.40 -6.45 14.49
CA ASP A 473 47.42 -7.52 14.47
C ASP A 473 46.00 -7.00 14.17
N CYS A 474 45.46 -7.41 13.03
CA CYS A 474 44.07 -7.18 12.61
C CYS A 474 43.22 -8.47 12.68
N SER A 475 43.68 -9.51 13.38
CA SER A 475 42.97 -10.79 13.52
C SER A 475 41.69 -10.70 14.37
N ARG A 476 41.51 -9.64 15.16
CA ARG A 476 40.31 -9.38 15.97
C ARG A 476 39.80 -7.96 15.74
N ALA A 477 38.48 -7.79 15.83
CA ALA A 477 37.87 -6.46 15.87
C ALA A 477 38.30 -5.70 17.14
N SER A 478 38.36 -4.37 17.06
CA SER A 478 38.61 -3.57 18.26
C SER A 478 37.43 -3.72 19.22
N ALA A 479 37.71 -3.86 20.51
CA ALA A 479 36.67 -3.83 21.55
C ALA A 479 36.18 -2.40 21.82
N THR A 480 36.88 -1.40 21.28
CA THR A 480 36.62 0.01 21.51
C THR A 480 35.84 0.65 20.35
N ASP A 481 34.95 1.56 20.70
CA ASP A 481 34.20 2.37 19.71
C ASP A 481 35.01 3.59 19.25
N GLU A 482 36.22 3.79 19.78
CA GLU A 482 37.10 4.88 19.39
C GLU A 482 37.68 4.64 17.99
N PRO A 483 37.36 5.50 17.00
CA PRO A 483 37.81 5.29 15.63
C PRO A 483 39.32 5.21 15.48
N TRP A 484 40.10 5.81 16.40
CA TRP A 484 41.56 5.81 16.39
C TRP A 484 42.19 4.42 16.62
N GLU A 485 41.46 3.49 17.25
CA GLU A 485 41.97 2.16 17.56
C GLU A 485 41.58 1.10 16.51
N TRP A 486 40.69 1.45 15.59
CA TRP A 486 40.21 0.52 14.56
C TRP A 486 41.33 0.17 13.58
N CYS A 487 41.34 -1.06 13.06
CA CYS A 487 42.22 -1.44 11.94
C CYS A 487 41.54 -1.11 10.60
N ASN A 488 42.15 -0.28 9.75
CA ASN A 488 41.69 0.13 8.42
C ASN A 488 41.37 -1.06 7.51
N ARG A 489 42.02 -2.21 7.69
CA ARG A 489 41.71 -3.43 6.93
C ARG A 489 40.33 -4.01 7.28
N ARG A 490 39.83 -3.77 8.49
CA ARG A 490 38.49 -4.17 8.96
C ARG A 490 37.43 -3.07 8.82
N VAL A 491 37.85 -1.83 8.59
CA VAL A 491 36.95 -0.68 8.46
C VAL A 491 36.37 -0.67 7.05
N MET A 492 35.04 -0.66 6.96
CA MET A 492 34.31 -0.67 5.70
C MET A 492 32.93 -0.05 5.86
N SER A 493 32.28 0.28 4.74
CA SER A 493 30.86 0.65 4.74
C SER A 493 29.98 -0.54 5.14
N ARG A 494 28.79 -0.25 5.68
CA ARG A 494 27.85 -1.27 6.18
C ARG A 494 27.38 -2.23 5.08
N ARG A 495 27.14 -1.71 3.87
CA ARG A 495 26.84 -2.52 2.68
C ARG A 495 27.98 -3.48 2.37
N LEU A 496 29.22 -2.97 2.34
CA LEU A 496 30.39 -3.78 2.04
C LEU A 496 30.59 -4.92 3.05
N ALA A 497 30.39 -4.65 4.35
CA ALA A 497 30.41 -5.66 5.39
C ALA A 497 29.37 -6.77 5.15
N SER A 498 28.15 -6.38 4.80
CA SER A 498 27.07 -7.33 4.50
C SER A 498 27.38 -8.22 3.30
N ARG A 499 27.86 -7.63 2.20
CA ARG A 499 28.24 -8.39 0.99
C ARG A 499 29.44 -9.30 1.25
N LEU A 500 30.40 -8.85 2.05
CA LEU A 500 31.57 -9.65 2.42
C LEU A 500 31.19 -10.86 3.29
N ARG A 501 30.26 -10.67 4.24
CA ARG A 501 29.73 -11.77 5.06
C ARG A 501 29.00 -12.82 4.22
N GLU A 502 28.20 -12.37 3.27
CA GLU A 502 27.51 -13.26 2.33
C GLU A 502 28.50 -14.04 1.46
N LEU A 503 29.52 -13.36 0.93
CA LEU A 503 30.58 -14.00 0.15
C LEU A 503 31.35 -15.06 0.95
N SER A 504 31.67 -14.78 2.21
CA SER A 504 32.31 -15.73 3.12
C SER A 504 31.48 -17.00 3.28
N ARG A 505 30.16 -16.87 3.46
CA ARG A 505 29.25 -18.02 3.55
C ARG A 505 29.17 -18.80 2.25
N LEU A 506 28.95 -18.13 1.13
CA LEU A 506 28.88 -18.76 -0.19
C LEU A 506 30.16 -19.51 -0.53
N MET A 507 31.32 -18.93 -0.21
CA MET A 507 32.63 -19.59 -0.36
C MET A 507 32.73 -20.84 0.52
N ASN A 508 32.30 -20.78 1.78
CA ASN A 508 32.32 -21.94 2.68
C ASN A 508 31.41 -23.07 2.19
N ILE A 509 30.19 -22.75 1.72
CA ILE A 509 29.25 -23.72 1.16
C ILE A 509 29.85 -24.36 -0.11
N TRP A 510 30.39 -23.54 -1.01
CA TRP A 510 31.03 -24.03 -2.24
C TRP A 510 32.19 -24.96 -1.95
N LEU A 511 33.06 -24.59 -1.00
CA LEU A 511 34.20 -25.40 -0.56
C LEU A 511 33.75 -26.72 0.06
N GLN A 512 32.74 -26.72 0.93
CA GLN A 512 32.20 -27.95 1.51
C GLN A 512 31.63 -28.89 0.44
N ALA A 513 30.92 -28.35 -0.55
CA ALA A 513 30.29 -29.14 -1.60
C ALA A 513 31.31 -29.69 -2.63
N LYS A 514 32.31 -28.90 -3.03
CA LYS A 514 33.21 -29.26 -4.14
C LYS A 514 34.61 -29.69 -3.69
N LYS A 515 35.10 -29.24 -2.53
CA LYS A 515 36.48 -29.44 -2.03
C LYS A 515 36.54 -29.56 -0.48
N PRO A 516 35.84 -30.54 0.13
CA PRO A 516 35.70 -30.63 1.60
C PRO A 516 37.02 -30.82 2.37
N ALA A 517 38.08 -31.27 1.70
CA ALA A 517 39.41 -31.43 2.30
C ALA A 517 40.22 -30.12 2.40
N LEU A 518 39.78 -29.05 1.75
CA LEU A 518 40.51 -27.79 1.70
C LEU A 518 40.05 -26.82 2.80
N LYS A 519 40.95 -26.48 3.72
CA LYS A 519 40.75 -25.41 4.71
C LYS A 519 41.31 -24.10 4.19
N THR A 520 40.56 -23.42 3.31
CA THR A 520 40.90 -22.07 2.85
C THR A 520 39.79 -21.11 3.27
N VAL A 521 40.15 -19.88 3.64
CA VAL A 521 39.20 -18.79 3.94
C VAL A 521 39.53 -17.58 3.09
N ILE A 522 38.60 -16.64 3.02
CA ILE A 522 38.82 -15.37 2.33
C ILE A 522 39.83 -14.56 3.14
N LYS A 523 40.78 -13.94 2.43
CA LYS A 523 41.74 -13.00 2.99
C LYS A 523 41.55 -11.62 2.39
N VAL A 524 41.33 -10.62 3.24
CA VAL A 524 41.23 -9.21 2.87
C VAL A 524 42.62 -8.60 2.91
N LEU A 525 43.13 -8.21 1.74
CA LEU A 525 44.40 -7.50 1.58
C LEU A 525 44.23 -5.99 1.77
N MET A 526 43.05 -5.45 1.47
CA MET A 526 42.74 -4.03 1.62
C MET A 526 41.24 -3.79 1.72
N SER A 527 40.85 -2.79 2.54
CA SER A 527 39.45 -2.35 2.68
C SER A 527 39.32 -0.83 2.74
N HIS A 528 39.61 -0.19 3.88
CA HIS A 528 39.69 1.26 3.97
C HIS A 528 41.14 1.75 3.80
N LYS A 529 41.30 2.94 3.23
CA LYS A 529 42.60 3.63 3.13
C LYS A 529 42.43 5.13 3.37
N GLU A 530 43.23 5.70 4.27
CA GLU A 530 43.19 7.14 4.54
C GLU A 530 43.83 7.94 3.38
N ALA A 531 43.28 9.12 3.09
CA ALA A 531 43.78 9.98 2.01
C ALA A 531 45.20 10.51 2.27
N SER A 532 45.63 10.61 3.53
CA SER A 532 46.99 10.98 3.92
C SER A 532 48.06 9.94 3.52
N GLU A 533 47.68 8.68 3.26
CA GLU A 533 48.56 7.66 2.67
C GLU A 533 48.72 7.82 1.14
N TYR A 534 48.05 8.79 0.54
CA TYR A 534 48.12 9.09 -0.89
C TYR A 534 49.44 9.80 -1.23
N LYS A 535 50.54 9.05 -1.28
CA LYS A 535 51.73 9.49 -2.03
C LYS A 535 51.46 9.28 -3.53
N PRO A 536 51.76 10.27 -4.39
CA PRO A 536 51.37 10.26 -5.80
C PRO A 536 52.20 9.24 -6.58
N LYS A 537 51.70 8.00 -6.65
CA LYS A 537 51.82 7.17 -7.84
C LYS A 537 50.38 6.89 -8.31
N PRO A 538 49.91 7.56 -9.37
CA PRO A 538 48.50 7.53 -9.81
C PRO A 538 47.92 6.13 -10.12
N ASP A 539 48.75 5.08 -10.16
CA ASP A 539 48.40 3.83 -10.85
C ASP A 539 48.15 2.60 -9.94
N GLN A 540 48.09 2.70 -8.61
CA GLN A 540 48.05 1.48 -7.77
C GLN A 540 46.71 1.14 -7.08
N PHE A 541 45.82 2.08 -6.79
CA PHE A 541 44.60 1.81 -5.99
C PHE A 541 43.44 2.76 -6.30
N HIS A 542 42.21 2.22 -6.33
CA HIS A 542 40.99 2.95 -6.69
C HIS A 542 40.50 3.92 -5.58
N PRO A 543 39.97 5.12 -5.90
CA PRO A 543 39.53 6.08 -4.87
C PRO A 543 38.48 5.55 -3.88
N LEU A 544 37.61 4.62 -4.30
CA LEU A 544 36.53 4.03 -3.48
C LEU A 544 37.00 3.36 -2.17
N TYR A 545 38.27 3.00 -2.06
CA TYR A 545 38.86 2.51 -0.79
C TYR A 545 38.85 3.59 0.30
N THR A 546 38.87 4.88 -0.06
CA THR A 546 38.86 6.00 0.90
C THR A 546 37.53 6.21 1.61
N GLU A 547 36.44 5.68 1.06
CA GLU A 547 35.10 5.66 1.69
C GLU A 547 34.75 4.29 2.26
N GLY A 548 35.71 3.35 2.29
CA GLY A 548 35.45 1.98 2.73
C GLY A 548 34.42 1.27 1.84
N ARG A 549 34.37 1.59 0.54
CA ARG A 549 33.47 0.99 -0.44
C ARG A 549 34.14 -0.02 -1.37
N GLY A 550 35.41 -0.37 -1.11
CA GLY A 550 36.16 -1.36 -1.88
C GLY A 550 36.85 -2.42 -1.02
N LEU A 551 37.00 -3.62 -1.56
CA LEU A 551 37.85 -4.68 -0.99
C LEU A 551 38.80 -5.22 -2.05
N ARG A 552 40.01 -5.55 -1.61
CA ARG A 552 40.94 -6.40 -2.34
C ARG A 552 41.00 -7.76 -1.66
N LEU A 553 40.59 -8.81 -2.38
CA LEU A 553 40.37 -10.14 -1.81
C LEU A 553 41.27 -11.19 -2.44
N THR A 554 41.70 -12.15 -1.63
CA THR A 554 42.40 -13.37 -2.04
C THR A 554 41.99 -14.55 -1.14
N THR A 555 42.63 -15.70 -1.28
CA THR A 555 42.40 -16.88 -0.44
C THR A 555 43.64 -17.23 0.39
N THR A 556 43.46 -17.76 1.61
CA THR A 556 44.58 -18.04 2.54
C THR A 556 45.47 -19.18 2.08
N ALA A 557 44.90 -20.23 1.48
CA ALA A 557 45.66 -21.31 0.85
C ALA A 557 45.83 -21.03 -0.66
N ASN A 558 47.08 -21.13 -1.16
CA ASN A 558 47.46 -20.95 -2.57
C ASN A 558 46.88 -19.69 -3.23
N PRO A 559 47.47 -18.50 -2.97
CA PRO A 559 47.05 -17.25 -3.59
C PRO A 559 46.98 -17.39 -5.12
N GLY A 560 45.78 -17.26 -5.69
CA GLY A 560 45.57 -17.35 -7.14
C GLY A 560 44.73 -18.53 -7.65
N LEU A 561 44.68 -19.66 -6.93
CA LEU A 561 44.08 -20.89 -7.48
C LEU A 561 42.54 -20.83 -7.61
N TYR A 562 41.88 -20.05 -6.76
CA TYR A 562 40.40 -19.98 -6.66
C TYR A 562 39.83 -18.59 -6.95
N LEU A 563 40.64 -17.67 -7.50
CA LEU A 563 40.20 -16.28 -7.72
C LEU A 563 39.07 -16.16 -8.75
N GLN A 564 39.02 -17.07 -9.74
CA GLN A 564 37.89 -17.14 -10.67
C GLN A 564 36.59 -17.44 -9.93
N GLN A 565 36.57 -18.51 -9.11
CA GLN A 565 35.38 -18.88 -8.34
C GLN A 565 35.04 -17.79 -7.32
N LEU A 566 36.04 -17.20 -6.66
CA LEU A 566 35.82 -16.08 -5.75
C LEU A 566 35.18 -14.88 -6.46
N SER A 567 35.55 -14.59 -7.71
CA SER A 567 34.93 -13.52 -8.51
C SER A 567 33.46 -13.81 -8.81
N LEU A 568 33.14 -15.03 -9.23
CA LEU A 568 31.77 -15.44 -9.53
C LEU A 568 30.89 -15.47 -8.27
N LEU A 569 31.43 -15.96 -7.16
CA LEU A 569 30.76 -15.91 -5.86
C LEU A 569 30.58 -14.48 -5.36
N ALA A 570 31.50 -13.55 -5.69
CA ALA A 570 31.32 -12.13 -5.36
C ALA A 570 30.17 -11.50 -6.16
N ILE A 571 29.99 -11.87 -7.43
CA ILE A 571 28.81 -11.45 -8.21
C ILE A 571 27.53 -11.98 -7.54
N CYS A 572 27.54 -13.25 -7.13
CA CYS A 572 26.44 -13.88 -6.40
C CYS A 572 26.14 -13.26 -5.04
N ALA A 573 27.17 -12.87 -4.29
CA ALA A 573 27.04 -12.14 -3.05
C ALA A 573 26.47 -10.72 -3.26
N SER A 574 26.17 -10.33 -4.51
CA SER A 574 25.60 -9.04 -4.93
C SER A 574 26.54 -7.86 -4.69
N PHE A 575 27.85 -8.05 -4.92
CA PHE A 575 28.75 -6.92 -5.08
C PHE A 575 28.37 -6.14 -6.34
N ASP A 576 28.29 -4.81 -6.21
CA ASP A 576 27.81 -3.95 -7.30
C ASP A 576 28.82 -3.90 -8.45
N TYR A 577 30.12 -4.05 -8.16
CA TYR A 577 31.16 -4.21 -9.16
C TYR A 577 32.20 -5.24 -8.73
N VAL A 578 32.64 -6.08 -9.66
CA VAL A 578 33.71 -7.08 -9.46
C VAL A 578 34.72 -7.00 -10.59
N SER A 579 36.00 -6.90 -10.27
CA SER A 579 37.10 -6.92 -11.23
C SER A 579 38.11 -8.00 -10.87
N TYR A 580 38.37 -8.89 -11.84
CA TYR A 580 39.47 -9.83 -11.74
C TYR A 580 40.73 -9.18 -12.32
N SER A 581 41.32 -8.26 -11.57
CA SER A 581 42.39 -7.37 -12.04
C SER A 581 43.79 -7.98 -11.96
N SER A 582 44.03 -9.00 -11.13
CA SER A 582 45.35 -9.63 -10.96
C SER A 582 45.28 -11.15 -10.74
N HIS A 583 46.34 -11.88 -11.10
CA HIS A 583 46.49 -13.30 -10.73
C HIS A 583 46.63 -13.56 -9.22
N SER A 584 46.76 -12.50 -8.41
CA SER A 584 46.96 -12.59 -6.96
C SER A 584 45.78 -12.11 -6.12
N PHE A 585 44.86 -11.34 -6.70
CA PHE A 585 43.71 -10.79 -6.02
C PHE A 585 42.58 -10.40 -6.98
N ILE A 586 41.38 -10.26 -6.42
CA ILE A 586 40.23 -9.60 -7.08
C ILE A 586 39.92 -8.30 -6.36
N GLU A 587 39.28 -7.36 -7.06
CA GLU A 587 38.79 -6.13 -6.48
C GLU A 587 37.27 -6.07 -6.60
N VAL A 588 36.61 -5.73 -5.51
CA VAL A 588 35.15 -5.68 -5.44
C VAL A 588 34.72 -4.37 -4.80
N PHE A 589 33.65 -3.76 -5.33
CA PHE A 589 33.16 -2.47 -4.86
C PHE A 589 31.64 -2.50 -4.68
N VAL A 590 31.15 -1.57 -3.84
CA VAL A 590 29.72 -1.40 -3.58
C VAL A 590 29.24 0.03 -3.77
N LYS A 591 27.97 0.17 -4.11
CA LYS A 591 27.24 1.43 -4.13
C LYS A 591 27.15 2.04 -2.73
N LYS A 592 27.02 3.35 -2.68
CA LYS A 592 26.75 4.07 -1.43
C LYS A 592 25.36 3.70 -0.89
N GLN A 593 25.21 3.64 0.43
CA GLN A 593 23.96 3.28 1.11
C GLN A 593 23.80 4.12 2.38
N ALA A 594 22.57 4.56 2.67
CA ALA A 594 22.18 5.18 3.93
C ALA A 594 21.81 4.14 5.00
N GLY A 595 21.97 4.51 6.28
CA GLY A 595 21.46 3.69 7.39
C GLY A 595 22.18 2.36 7.57
N TRP A 596 21.63 1.48 8.41
CA TRP A 596 22.18 0.14 8.66
C TRP A 596 21.67 -0.90 7.68
N VAL A 597 20.41 -0.76 7.27
CA VAL A 597 19.74 -1.65 6.32
C VAL A 597 19.63 -0.94 4.96
N ALA A 598 19.77 -1.70 3.88
CA ALA A 598 19.60 -1.16 2.54
C ALA A 598 18.12 -0.86 2.30
N ASN A 599 17.81 0.42 2.15
CA ASN A 599 16.48 0.86 1.72
C ASN A 599 16.54 1.12 0.22
N GLU A 600 15.69 0.42 -0.54
CA GLU A 600 15.54 0.58 -1.98
C GLU A 600 14.16 1.14 -2.27
N VAL A 601 14.09 2.03 -3.26
CA VAL A 601 12.83 2.57 -3.77
C VAL A 601 12.67 2.12 -5.21
N ASP A 602 11.57 1.44 -5.48
CA ASP A 602 11.26 0.91 -6.80
C ASP A 602 10.73 2.01 -7.71
N PHE A 603 11.39 2.18 -8.85
CA PHE A 603 10.91 2.92 -10.01
C PHE A 603 10.53 1.94 -11.13
N LEU A 604 9.85 2.42 -12.16
CA LEU A 604 9.26 1.57 -13.21
C LEU A 604 10.29 0.73 -13.99
N SER A 605 11.54 1.17 -14.11
CA SER A 605 12.60 0.43 -14.81
C SER A 605 13.69 -0.13 -13.91
N GLN A 606 13.80 0.33 -12.66
CA GLN A 606 14.86 -0.10 -11.74
C GLN A 606 14.58 0.35 -10.30
N SER A 607 15.27 -0.26 -9.35
CA SER A 607 15.28 0.17 -7.95
C SER A 607 16.52 1.01 -7.66
N LEU A 608 16.36 2.10 -6.91
CA LEU A 608 17.47 2.94 -6.46
C LEU A 608 17.69 2.82 -4.95
N LEU A 609 18.95 2.76 -4.56
CA LEU A 609 19.37 2.77 -3.16
C LEU A 609 19.25 4.16 -2.56
N VAL A 610 18.68 4.23 -1.36
CA VAL A 610 18.69 5.45 -0.55
C VAL A 610 20.10 5.73 -0.05
N VAL A 611 20.54 6.98 -0.18
CA VAL A 611 21.90 7.43 0.18
C VAL A 611 21.87 8.63 1.13
N GLN A 612 23.00 8.85 1.81
CA GLN A 612 23.26 10.08 2.58
C GLN A 612 24.39 10.87 1.93
N PRO A 613 24.29 12.21 1.87
CA PRO A 613 25.40 13.04 1.42
C PRO A 613 26.50 13.06 2.50
N PRO A 614 27.72 13.52 2.17
CA PRO A 614 28.75 13.79 3.17
C PRO A 614 28.24 14.76 4.25
N PHE A 615 28.75 14.64 5.49
CA PHE A 615 28.30 15.48 6.61
C PHE A 615 28.44 16.98 6.29
N SER A 616 29.50 17.38 5.59
CA SER A 616 29.73 18.76 5.13
C SER A 616 28.65 19.32 4.18
N GLN A 617 27.90 18.44 3.52
CA GLN A 617 26.82 18.78 2.58
C GLN A 617 25.42 18.40 3.12
N SER A 618 25.30 17.90 4.35
CA SER A 618 24.01 17.48 4.94
C SER A 618 22.91 18.54 4.78
N GLN A 619 23.21 19.79 5.17
CA GLN A 619 22.29 20.93 5.06
C GLN A 619 21.83 21.24 3.63
N GLU A 620 22.66 20.94 2.62
CA GLU A 620 22.35 21.22 1.23
C GLU A 620 21.24 20.30 0.69
N TYR A 621 21.08 19.10 1.28
CA TYR A 621 20.10 18.09 0.85
C TYR A 621 19.05 17.77 1.92
N ASP A 622 19.01 18.56 3.00
CA ASP A 622 18.01 18.43 4.06
C ASP A 622 16.59 18.51 3.50
N TYR A 623 15.71 17.69 4.05
CA TYR A 623 14.30 17.74 3.72
C TYR A 623 13.69 19.05 4.26
N PRO A 624 12.93 19.81 3.45
CA PRO A 624 12.45 21.13 3.83
C PRO A 624 11.59 21.08 5.09
N ARG A 625 12.00 21.81 6.13
CA ARG A 625 11.34 21.85 7.46
C ARG A 625 9.81 22.04 7.39
N PRO A 626 9.26 22.95 6.56
CA PRO A 626 7.81 23.15 6.47
C PRO A 626 7.02 21.92 6.01
N LEU A 627 7.68 20.94 5.36
CA LEU A 627 7.05 19.73 4.84
C LEU A 627 7.38 18.48 5.67
N GLN A 628 8.22 18.58 6.72
CA GLN A 628 8.63 17.43 7.52
C GLN A 628 7.47 16.75 8.27
N SER A 629 6.39 17.48 8.54
CA SER A 629 5.18 16.94 9.17
C SER A 629 4.26 16.19 8.19
N GLU A 630 4.53 16.24 6.88
CA GLU A 630 3.75 15.51 5.90
C GLU A 630 4.20 14.05 5.84
N SER A 631 3.25 13.11 5.83
CA SER A 631 3.57 11.70 5.60
C SER A 631 4.20 11.51 4.20
N GLY A 632 5.26 10.71 4.11
CA GLY A 632 5.92 10.36 2.85
C GLY A 632 6.97 11.38 2.40
N ALA A 633 8.05 11.53 3.17
CA ALA A 633 9.22 12.29 2.72
C ALA A 633 9.95 11.51 1.62
N SER A 634 10.10 12.10 0.43
CA SER A 634 10.79 11.45 -0.68
C SER A 634 12.27 11.29 -0.33
N MET A 635 12.81 10.09 -0.57
CA MET A 635 14.18 9.72 -0.19
C MET A 635 15.23 10.35 -1.12
N LEU A 636 16.49 10.37 -0.68
CA LEU A 636 17.62 10.91 -1.42
C LEU A 636 18.36 9.79 -2.15
N PHE A 637 18.71 10.02 -3.42
CA PHE A 637 19.37 9.06 -4.31
C PHE A 637 20.65 9.65 -4.91
N ASP A 638 21.59 8.79 -5.30
CA ASP A 638 22.80 9.18 -6.03
C ASP A 638 22.50 9.32 -7.54
N GLY A 639 22.64 10.54 -8.06
CA GLY A 639 22.40 10.89 -9.46
C GLY A 639 23.66 10.94 -10.32
N SER A 640 24.79 10.43 -9.84
CA SER A 640 26.08 10.42 -10.57
C SER A 640 25.98 9.77 -11.95
N ASN A 641 25.29 8.64 -12.08
CA ASN A 641 24.99 8.04 -13.38
C ASN A 641 23.73 8.67 -14.00
N LYS A 642 23.94 9.80 -14.66
CA LYS A 642 22.86 10.61 -15.27
C LYS A 642 22.05 9.88 -16.34
N MET A 643 22.62 8.83 -16.95
CA MET A 643 22.04 8.12 -18.09
C MET A 643 21.15 6.94 -17.67
N THR A 644 21.07 6.64 -16.38
CA THR A 644 20.23 5.56 -15.88
C THR A 644 18.75 5.86 -16.08
N ASN A 645 18.01 4.91 -16.65
CA ASN A 645 16.58 5.01 -16.89
C ASN A 645 15.82 4.78 -15.59
N LEU A 646 14.96 5.73 -15.21
CA LEU A 646 14.04 5.55 -14.08
C LEU A 646 12.73 4.89 -14.55
N SER A 647 12.38 5.13 -15.81
CA SER A 647 11.21 4.62 -16.51
C SER A 647 11.51 4.57 -18.03
N PRO A 648 10.61 4.02 -18.87
CA PRO A 648 10.86 3.92 -20.31
C PRO A 648 11.20 5.26 -20.99
N ASN A 649 10.61 6.37 -20.55
CA ASN A 649 10.75 7.68 -21.18
C ASN A 649 11.60 8.69 -20.39
N PHE A 650 11.96 8.41 -19.13
CA PHE A 650 12.69 9.36 -18.28
C PHE A 650 13.93 8.77 -17.61
N LYS A 651 14.96 9.60 -17.49
CA LYS A 651 16.27 9.28 -16.92
C LYS A 651 16.58 10.17 -15.72
N ILE A 652 17.58 9.79 -14.92
CA ILE A 652 18.06 10.58 -13.78
C ILE A 652 18.35 12.03 -14.18
N LYS A 653 19.01 12.26 -15.33
CA LYS A 653 19.35 13.61 -15.81
C LYS A 653 18.14 14.55 -15.94
N ASP A 654 16.94 14.01 -16.17
CA ASP A 654 15.74 14.82 -16.40
C ASP A 654 15.20 15.40 -15.09
N PHE A 655 15.57 14.81 -13.95
CA PHE A 655 15.15 15.24 -12.62
C PHE A 655 16.27 15.91 -11.81
N LEU A 656 17.52 15.77 -12.25
CA LEU A 656 18.71 16.27 -11.55
C LEU A 656 19.01 17.75 -11.90
N PHE A 657 19.18 18.60 -10.90
CA PHE A 657 19.61 19.99 -11.11
C PHE A 657 21.05 20.07 -11.65
N SER A 658 21.36 21.09 -12.47
CA SER A 658 22.72 21.30 -12.96
C SER A 658 23.72 21.40 -11.81
N ASN A 659 24.80 20.61 -11.87
CA ASN A 659 25.93 20.58 -10.93
C ASN A 659 25.64 20.01 -9.52
N VAL A 660 24.51 19.34 -9.29
CA VAL A 660 24.31 18.57 -8.04
C VAL A 660 24.47 17.07 -8.30
N ARG A 661 24.96 16.34 -7.30
CA ARG A 661 25.11 14.87 -7.38
C ARG A 661 23.84 14.16 -6.93
N TYR A 662 23.26 14.59 -5.82
CA TYR A 662 22.13 13.91 -5.20
C TYR A 662 20.82 14.53 -5.61
N PHE A 663 19.76 13.72 -5.65
CA PHE A 663 18.41 14.19 -5.93
C PHE A 663 17.36 13.43 -5.14
N ARG A 664 16.19 14.05 -4.98
CA ARG A 664 14.98 13.41 -4.48
C ARG A 664 13.96 13.33 -5.59
N LEU A 665 13.25 12.22 -5.69
CA LEU A 665 12.13 12.06 -6.61
C LEU A 665 11.09 11.14 -5.97
N ASP A 666 9.85 11.60 -5.94
CA ASP A 666 8.73 10.76 -5.57
C ASP A 666 8.32 9.84 -6.74
N PRO A 667 8.24 8.51 -6.56
CA PRO A 667 7.85 7.60 -7.64
C PRO A 667 6.49 7.92 -8.26
N GLN A 668 5.55 8.49 -7.50
CA GLN A 668 4.23 8.82 -8.00
C GLN A 668 4.27 9.95 -9.05
N ILE A 669 5.26 10.85 -8.99
CA ILE A 669 5.49 11.84 -10.05
C ILE A 669 5.88 11.14 -11.33
N LEU A 670 6.80 10.17 -11.23
CA LEU A 670 7.27 9.46 -12.40
C LEU A 670 6.14 8.67 -13.08
N THR A 671 5.33 7.96 -12.28
CA THR A 671 4.14 7.24 -12.78
C THR A 671 3.15 8.19 -13.45
N CYS A 672 2.90 9.37 -12.86
CA CYS A 672 2.09 10.42 -13.46
C CYS A 672 2.65 10.88 -14.81
N LEU A 673 3.94 11.20 -14.87
CA LEU A 673 4.59 11.70 -16.09
C LEU A 673 4.64 10.67 -17.21
N GLU A 674 4.81 9.39 -16.92
CA GLU A 674 4.76 8.33 -17.92
C GLU A 674 3.40 8.23 -18.58
N ARG A 675 2.31 8.25 -17.81
CA ARG A 675 0.95 8.27 -18.37
C ARG A 675 0.67 9.52 -19.20
N VAL A 676 1.22 10.68 -18.78
CA VAL A 676 1.15 11.90 -19.57
C VAL A 676 1.96 11.77 -20.86
N LYS A 677 3.09 11.06 -20.84
CA LYS A 677 3.92 10.80 -22.04
C LYS A 677 3.22 9.89 -23.05
N GLU A 678 2.52 8.87 -22.57
CA GLU A 678 1.67 8.00 -23.39
C GLU A 678 0.50 8.78 -24.04
N ALA A 679 -0.17 9.65 -23.27
CA ALA A 679 -1.30 10.44 -23.77
C ALA A 679 -0.90 11.69 -24.57
N PHE A 680 0.33 12.18 -24.41
CA PHE A 680 0.84 13.38 -25.07
C PHE A 680 2.26 13.17 -25.65
N PRO A 681 2.43 12.26 -26.63
CA PRO A 681 3.75 11.87 -27.14
C PRO A 681 4.49 13.04 -27.78
N GLU A 682 5.80 13.15 -27.51
CA GLU A 682 6.75 14.11 -28.11
C GLU A 682 6.45 15.62 -28.01
N LYS A 683 5.39 16.01 -27.30
CA LYS A 683 4.95 17.42 -27.21
C LYS A 683 5.35 18.13 -25.92
N PHE A 684 5.85 17.41 -24.91
CA PHE A 684 6.38 18.02 -23.69
C PHE A 684 7.73 17.44 -23.26
N HIS A 685 8.44 18.25 -22.48
CA HIS A 685 9.65 17.88 -21.75
C HIS A 685 9.68 18.58 -20.39
N ILE A 686 10.44 18.03 -19.46
CA ILE A 686 10.77 18.70 -18.19
C ILE A 686 11.70 19.86 -18.53
N THR A 687 11.38 21.06 -18.05
CA THR A 687 12.22 22.23 -18.25
C THR A 687 13.61 21.98 -17.64
N PRO A 688 14.70 22.47 -18.25
CA PRO A 688 16.03 22.37 -17.64
C PRO A 688 16.00 22.97 -16.23
N ASN A 689 16.50 22.23 -15.24
CA ASN A 689 16.45 22.62 -13.82
C ASN A 689 15.03 22.76 -13.23
N GLY A 690 14.01 22.28 -13.95
CA GLY A 690 12.61 22.31 -13.58
C GLY A 690 12.15 21.13 -12.73
N ALA A 691 13.04 20.46 -12.00
CA ALA A 691 12.70 19.31 -11.18
C ALA A 691 13.34 19.46 -9.79
N TYR A 692 13.94 18.41 -9.24
CA TYR A 692 14.58 18.49 -7.93
C TYR A 692 15.61 19.62 -7.87
N ARG A 693 15.63 20.36 -6.76
CA ARG A 693 16.62 21.43 -6.48
C ARG A 693 17.14 21.23 -5.07
N SER A 694 18.47 21.27 -4.88
CA SER A 694 19.08 21.32 -3.54
C SER A 694 18.71 22.61 -2.80
N SER A 695 18.98 22.71 -1.50
CA SER A 695 18.65 23.90 -0.69
C SER A 695 19.13 25.20 -1.34
N THR A 696 20.41 25.29 -1.72
CA THR A 696 20.97 26.50 -2.35
C THR A 696 20.39 26.74 -3.74
N ALA A 697 20.26 25.70 -4.57
CA ALA A 697 19.67 25.81 -5.90
C ALA A 697 18.20 26.24 -5.85
N ASN A 698 17.47 25.83 -4.82
CA ASN A 698 16.07 26.16 -4.64
C ASN A 698 15.87 27.64 -4.30
N LEU A 699 16.84 28.28 -3.63
CA LEU A 699 16.84 29.73 -3.34
C LEU A 699 17.04 30.60 -4.60
N LEU A 700 17.52 30.04 -5.71
CA LEU A 700 17.65 30.78 -6.95
C LEU A 700 16.27 31.19 -7.48
N ASN A 701 16.10 32.49 -7.72
CA ASN A 701 14.87 33.12 -8.19
C ASN A 701 13.66 32.95 -7.25
N LEU A 702 13.89 32.74 -5.94
CA LEU A 702 12.81 32.51 -4.97
C LEU A 702 11.75 33.63 -4.98
N ASN A 703 12.17 34.89 -5.16
CA ASN A 703 11.30 36.07 -5.18
C ASN A 703 10.33 36.11 -6.38
N HIS A 704 10.61 35.35 -7.44
CA HIS A 704 9.77 35.29 -8.65
C HIS A 704 8.83 34.08 -8.65
N ARG A 705 8.90 33.22 -7.61
CA ARG A 705 8.06 32.02 -7.54
C ARG A 705 6.78 32.29 -6.76
N HIS A 706 5.73 31.57 -7.14
CA HIS A 706 4.50 31.59 -6.39
C HIS A 706 4.71 30.92 -5.02
N ILE A 707 4.03 31.42 -3.98
CA ILE A 707 4.19 30.95 -2.59
C ILE A 707 3.97 29.43 -2.44
N GLU A 708 3.10 28.89 -3.30
CA GLU A 708 2.74 27.47 -3.33
C GLU A 708 3.86 26.56 -3.85
N GLU A 709 4.91 27.10 -4.48
CA GLU A 709 5.96 26.35 -5.19
C GLU A 709 7.28 26.27 -4.39
N LEU A 710 7.40 27.04 -3.29
CA LEU A 710 8.67 27.36 -2.63
C LEU A 710 9.48 26.15 -2.17
N HIS A 711 8.85 25.06 -1.73
CA HIS A 711 9.56 23.96 -1.05
C HIS A 711 9.49 22.61 -1.77
N ARG A 712 8.59 22.44 -2.74
CA ARG A 712 8.26 21.12 -3.29
C ARG A 712 9.30 20.58 -4.27
N PHE A 713 10.01 21.47 -4.99
CA PHE A 713 11.18 21.06 -5.78
C PHE A 713 12.26 20.44 -4.89
N GLN A 714 12.56 21.08 -3.74
CA GLN A 714 13.51 20.55 -2.76
C GLN A 714 13.03 19.26 -2.09
N ALA A 715 11.71 19.07 -1.99
CA ALA A 715 11.15 17.82 -1.49
C ALA A 715 11.22 16.65 -2.49
N GLY A 716 11.58 16.89 -3.76
CA GLY A 716 11.48 15.89 -4.82
C GLY A 716 10.03 15.59 -5.25
N LYS A 717 9.12 16.51 -4.94
CA LYS A 717 7.66 16.38 -5.14
C LYS A 717 7.12 17.36 -6.18
N ALA A 718 7.97 17.96 -7.01
CA ALA A 718 7.54 18.87 -8.06
C ALA A 718 8.38 18.77 -9.33
N VAL A 719 7.74 19.07 -10.45
CA VAL A 719 8.34 19.19 -11.78
C VAL A 719 7.69 20.33 -12.54
N GLU A 720 8.42 20.91 -13.48
CA GLU A 720 7.99 21.99 -14.34
C GLU A 720 8.11 21.54 -15.79
N LEU A 721 6.98 21.47 -16.47
CA LEU A 721 6.83 20.92 -17.80
C LEU A 721 6.62 22.05 -18.80
N THR A 722 7.19 21.90 -19.99
CA THR A 722 7.00 22.85 -21.10
C THR A 722 6.73 22.08 -22.38
N THR A 723 6.06 22.74 -23.32
CA THR A 723 5.88 22.24 -24.68
C THR A 723 6.95 22.81 -25.62
N LYS A 724 7.08 22.24 -26.82
CA LYS A 724 8.01 22.75 -27.85
C LYS A 724 7.63 24.16 -28.30
N ASP A 725 6.34 24.40 -28.54
CA ASP A 725 5.81 25.66 -29.08
C ASP A 725 5.63 26.74 -28.00
N LYS A 726 5.57 26.34 -26.72
CA LYS A 726 5.40 27.21 -25.54
C LYS A 726 4.17 28.14 -25.61
N ASP A 727 3.24 27.85 -26.51
CA ASP A 727 2.03 28.67 -26.65
C ASP A 727 1.00 28.32 -25.56
N SER A 728 0.08 29.26 -25.33
CA SER A 728 -0.90 29.15 -24.25
C SER A 728 -1.92 28.01 -24.48
N ASN A 729 -2.17 27.60 -25.72
CA ASN A 729 -3.13 26.53 -26.04
C ASN A 729 -2.53 25.14 -25.77
N HIS A 730 -1.27 24.93 -26.13
CA HIS A 730 -0.53 23.70 -25.86
C HIS A 730 -0.24 23.55 -24.35
N LEU A 731 0.02 24.65 -23.64
CA LEU A 731 0.15 24.63 -22.18
C LEU A 731 -1.17 24.27 -21.49
N LEU A 732 -2.30 24.81 -21.98
CA LEU A 732 -3.63 24.41 -21.49
C LEU A 732 -3.86 22.91 -21.68
N LEU A 733 -3.63 22.43 -22.90
CA LEU A 733 -3.83 21.02 -23.26
C LEU A 733 -2.92 20.08 -22.44
N LEU A 734 -1.67 20.49 -22.20
CA LEU A 734 -0.76 19.75 -21.34
C LEU A 734 -1.27 19.72 -19.89
N ALA A 735 -1.72 20.85 -19.34
CA ALA A 735 -2.27 20.92 -17.98
C ALA A 735 -3.52 20.03 -17.81
N GLU A 736 -4.45 20.10 -18.76
CA GLU A 736 -5.64 19.23 -18.76
C GLU A 736 -5.27 17.75 -18.85
N THR A 737 -4.25 17.41 -19.65
CA THR A 737 -3.76 16.03 -19.77
C THR A 737 -3.13 15.57 -18.46
N VAL A 738 -2.32 16.39 -17.80
CA VAL A 738 -1.76 16.10 -16.48
C VAL A 738 -2.88 15.82 -15.46
N ILE A 739 -3.93 16.66 -15.43
CA ILE A 739 -5.08 16.41 -14.56
C ILE A 739 -5.72 15.05 -14.88
N ARG A 740 -6.01 14.75 -16.15
CA ARG A 740 -6.67 13.49 -16.54
C ARG A 740 -5.85 12.25 -16.17
N GLN A 741 -4.55 12.27 -16.47
CA GLN A 741 -3.70 11.09 -16.35
C GLN A 741 -3.18 10.83 -14.93
N CYS A 742 -2.90 11.90 -14.18
CA CYS A 742 -2.30 11.77 -12.86
C CYS A 742 -3.34 11.60 -11.75
N SER A 743 -4.52 12.19 -11.90
CA SER A 743 -5.57 12.15 -10.87
C SER A 743 -5.96 10.71 -10.44
N PRO A 744 -6.17 9.74 -11.36
CA PRO A 744 -6.57 8.39 -10.95
C PRO A 744 -5.55 7.69 -10.04
N SER A 745 -4.25 7.78 -10.37
CA SER A 745 -3.18 7.17 -9.55
C SER A 745 -3.09 7.84 -8.19
N LEU A 746 -3.15 9.16 -8.15
CA LEU A 746 -2.98 9.93 -6.92
C LEU A 746 -4.17 9.74 -5.95
N ARG A 747 -5.40 9.57 -6.47
CA ARG A 747 -6.58 9.21 -5.65
C ARG A 747 -6.42 7.87 -4.95
N ALA A 748 -5.72 6.91 -5.55
CA ALA A 748 -5.55 5.57 -4.96
C ALA A 748 -4.60 5.58 -3.74
N VAL A 749 -3.77 6.62 -3.61
CA VAL A 749 -2.78 6.76 -2.53
C VAL A 749 -3.04 7.97 -1.61
N ASP A 750 -4.22 8.59 -1.68
CA ASP A 750 -4.61 9.78 -0.90
C ASP A 750 -3.71 11.01 -1.12
N TRP A 751 -3.21 11.18 -2.34
CA TRP A 751 -2.45 12.35 -2.76
C TRP A 751 -3.29 13.28 -3.63
N SER A 752 -3.06 14.59 -3.50
CA SER A 752 -3.66 15.63 -4.33
C SER A 752 -2.65 16.22 -5.31
N LEU A 753 -3.17 16.76 -6.41
CA LEU A 753 -2.39 17.30 -7.53
C LEU A 753 -2.39 18.83 -7.46
N GLY A 754 -1.21 19.46 -7.45
CA GLY A 754 -1.10 20.91 -7.62
C GLY A 754 -0.61 21.28 -9.01
N ILE A 755 -1.19 22.34 -9.59
CA ILE A 755 -0.80 22.87 -10.91
C ILE A 755 -0.64 24.39 -10.86
N GLY A 756 0.55 24.88 -11.14
CA GLY A 756 0.85 26.30 -11.32
C GLY A 756 0.97 26.65 -12.80
N LEU A 757 0.19 27.61 -13.29
CA LEU A 757 0.30 28.06 -14.68
C LEU A 757 1.30 29.22 -14.79
N HIS A 758 2.42 28.99 -15.48
CA HIS A 758 3.41 30.02 -15.80
C HIS A 758 3.21 30.54 -17.24
N SER A 759 3.98 31.54 -17.65
CA SER A 759 3.87 32.15 -18.99
C SER A 759 4.28 31.19 -20.12
N SER A 760 5.24 30.30 -19.87
CA SER A 760 5.79 29.37 -20.86
C SER A 760 5.87 27.91 -20.40
N SER A 761 5.37 27.59 -19.21
CA SER A 761 5.48 26.27 -18.59
C SER A 761 4.30 26.02 -17.66
N ILE A 762 4.14 24.77 -17.23
CA ILE A 762 3.26 24.39 -16.14
C ILE A 762 4.08 23.76 -15.03
N TYR A 763 3.82 24.19 -13.81
CA TYR A 763 4.34 23.59 -12.60
C TYR A 763 3.38 22.49 -12.15
N VAL A 764 3.90 21.34 -11.74
CA VAL A 764 3.12 20.19 -11.27
C VAL A 764 3.75 19.69 -9.96
N ASP A 765 2.96 19.54 -8.91
CA ASP A 765 3.43 18.97 -7.64
C ASP A 765 2.45 17.98 -7.01
N LEU A 766 2.97 17.22 -6.04
CA LEU A 766 2.19 16.31 -5.21
C LEU A 766 2.05 16.87 -3.79
N ARG A 767 0.83 16.76 -3.26
CA ARG A 767 0.45 17.28 -1.94
C ARG A 767 -0.36 16.24 -1.17
N PRO A 768 -0.24 16.14 0.15
CA PRO A 768 -1.15 15.32 0.94
C PRO A 768 -2.59 15.81 0.76
N GLN A 769 -3.56 14.90 0.64
CA GLN A 769 -4.96 15.27 0.46
C GLN A 769 -5.53 15.87 1.76
N ASN A 770 -5.59 17.20 1.83
CA ASN A 770 -6.16 17.94 2.95
C ASN A 770 -7.45 18.64 2.54
N GLY A 771 -8.59 17.97 2.71
CA GLY A 771 -9.93 18.53 2.48
C GLY A 771 -10.63 18.04 1.21
N LYS A 772 -11.63 18.79 0.75
CA LYS A 772 -12.47 18.40 -0.40
C LYS A 772 -11.70 18.49 -1.73
N HIS A 773 -10.88 19.52 -1.91
CA HIS A 773 -10.25 19.81 -3.21
C HIS A 773 -9.06 18.89 -3.50
N PHE A 774 -9.26 17.94 -4.42
CA PHE A 774 -8.26 16.98 -4.89
C PHE A 774 -7.25 17.58 -5.89
N ILE A 775 -7.65 18.64 -6.61
CA ILE A 775 -6.78 19.40 -7.52
C ILE A 775 -6.70 20.84 -7.01
N LYS A 776 -5.49 21.37 -6.88
CA LYS A 776 -5.24 22.77 -6.51
C LYS A 776 -4.54 23.48 -7.66
N ILE A 777 -5.10 24.57 -8.15
CA ILE A 777 -4.51 25.34 -9.24
C ILE A 777 -4.25 26.80 -8.82
N TRP A 778 -3.20 27.41 -9.38
CA TRP A 778 -2.91 28.84 -9.19
C TRP A 778 -2.29 29.45 -10.45
N ASN A 779 -2.39 30.77 -10.58
CA ASN A 779 -1.75 31.51 -11.65
C ASN A 779 -0.39 32.04 -11.17
N ALA A 780 0.69 31.59 -11.79
CA ALA A 780 2.07 31.99 -11.50
C ALA A 780 2.64 32.89 -12.62
N GLY A 781 1.82 33.81 -13.14
CA GLY A 781 2.20 34.72 -14.23
C GLY A 781 1.88 34.20 -15.63
N GLY A 782 1.06 33.15 -15.73
CA GLY A 782 0.50 32.66 -16.98
C GLY A 782 -0.63 33.53 -17.55
N ASN A 783 -1.05 33.21 -18.77
CA ASN A 783 -2.14 33.90 -19.45
C ASN A 783 -3.46 33.76 -18.67
N ASN A 784 -4.12 34.88 -18.38
CA ASN A 784 -5.35 34.91 -17.58
C ASN A 784 -6.54 34.18 -18.21
N GLU A 785 -6.64 34.15 -19.54
CA GLU A 785 -7.68 33.41 -20.25
C GLU A 785 -7.43 31.90 -20.12
N THR A 786 -6.20 31.46 -20.37
CA THR A 786 -5.79 30.07 -20.17
C THR A 786 -6.01 29.61 -18.73
N PHE A 787 -5.65 30.43 -17.74
CA PHE A 787 -5.91 30.12 -16.34
C PHE A 787 -7.41 29.98 -16.06
N ARG A 788 -8.25 30.86 -16.61
CA ARG A 788 -9.71 30.77 -16.45
C ARG A 788 -10.27 29.49 -17.07
N GLN A 789 -9.76 29.06 -18.21
CA GLN A 789 -10.16 27.80 -18.85
C GLN A 789 -9.73 26.58 -18.04
N LEU A 790 -8.46 26.53 -17.61
CA LEU A 790 -7.94 25.48 -16.73
C LEU A 790 -8.72 25.41 -15.40
N LYS A 791 -9.13 26.57 -14.86
CA LYS A 791 -9.97 26.62 -13.66
C LYS A 791 -11.34 26.01 -13.87
N LYS A 792 -12.02 26.34 -14.98
CA LYS A 792 -13.29 25.69 -15.33
C LYS A 792 -13.13 24.17 -15.47
N PHE A 793 -12.03 23.72 -16.07
CA PHE A 793 -11.71 22.30 -16.19
C PHE A 793 -11.51 21.63 -14.82
N SER A 794 -10.67 22.23 -13.96
CA SER A 794 -10.40 21.74 -12.60
C SER A 794 -11.66 21.72 -11.73
N ASP A 795 -12.51 22.75 -11.84
CA ASP A 795 -13.77 22.82 -11.10
C ASP A 795 -14.73 21.70 -11.56
N ALA A 796 -14.82 21.44 -12.87
CA ALA A 796 -15.61 20.34 -13.40
C ALA A 796 -15.06 18.96 -12.99
N ALA A 797 -13.74 18.80 -12.93
CA ALA A 797 -13.07 17.60 -12.40
C ALA A 797 -13.34 17.38 -10.90
N HIS A 798 -13.59 18.47 -10.16
CA HIS A 798 -13.81 18.44 -8.74
C HIS A 798 -15.28 18.21 -8.36
N THR A 799 -16.22 18.80 -9.09
CA THR A 799 -17.66 18.65 -8.87
C THR A 799 -18.24 17.38 -9.50
N GLY A 800 -17.59 16.86 -10.55
CA GLY A 800 -17.97 15.60 -11.18
C GLY A 800 -17.50 14.35 -10.43
N GLY A 801 -17.90 13.18 -10.94
CA GLY A 801 -17.48 11.87 -10.48
C GLY A 801 -16.09 11.47 -11.00
N SER A 802 -15.98 10.28 -11.60
CA SER A 802 -14.73 9.84 -12.22
C SER A 802 -14.38 10.72 -13.42
N LEU A 803 -13.09 11.03 -13.58
CA LEU A 803 -12.60 11.71 -14.78
C LEU A 803 -12.75 10.80 -16.00
N ILE A 804 -13.14 11.38 -17.13
CA ILE A 804 -13.22 10.64 -18.38
C ILE A 804 -11.82 10.62 -18.99
N SER A 805 -11.24 9.43 -19.09
CA SER A 805 -9.91 9.20 -19.63
C SER A 805 -9.93 7.86 -20.35
N SER A 806 -9.79 7.88 -21.69
CA SER A 806 -9.75 6.64 -22.45
C SER A 806 -8.47 5.85 -22.17
N THR A 807 -8.58 4.53 -22.03
CA THR A 807 -7.43 3.63 -21.98
C THR A 807 -6.76 3.50 -23.34
N ASP A 808 -7.53 3.64 -24.42
CA ASP A 808 -7.04 3.68 -25.80
C ASP A 808 -7.60 4.94 -26.47
N LEU A 809 -6.75 5.96 -26.60
CA LEU A 809 -7.15 7.24 -27.21
C LEU A 809 -7.36 7.11 -28.72
N GLU A 810 -6.58 6.26 -29.40
CA GLU A 810 -6.70 6.11 -30.85
C GLU A 810 -8.01 5.44 -31.22
N GLU A 811 -8.36 4.35 -30.53
CA GLU A 811 -9.63 3.65 -30.74
C GLU A 811 -10.82 4.52 -30.35
N ALA A 812 -10.80 5.10 -29.14
CA ALA A 812 -11.94 5.84 -28.62
C ALA A 812 -12.22 7.12 -29.42
N CYS A 813 -11.17 7.79 -29.91
CA CYS A 813 -11.27 9.03 -30.69
C CYS A 813 -11.25 8.82 -32.20
N LYS A 814 -11.49 7.59 -32.69
CA LYS A 814 -11.83 7.37 -34.10
C LYS A 814 -12.99 8.27 -34.51
N LYS A 815 -12.96 8.69 -35.77
CA LYS A 815 -14.03 9.53 -36.34
C LYS A 815 -15.38 8.82 -36.11
N PRO A 816 -16.36 9.48 -35.47
CA PRO A 816 -17.65 8.84 -35.21
C PRO A 816 -18.31 8.42 -36.53
N ILE A 817 -18.97 7.25 -36.51
CA ILE A 817 -19.56 6.63 -37.70
C ILE A 817 -20.66 7.52 -38.31
N LEU A 818 -21.39 8.27 -37.48
CA LEU A 818 -22.43 9.21 -37.88
C LEU A 818 -21.92 10.64 -38.12
N GLY A 819 -20.61 10.89 -38.00
CA GLY A 819 -20.01 12.22 -38.09
C GLY A 819 -19.83 12.92 -36.74
N GLU A 820 -19.03 14.00 -36.73
CA GLU A 820 -18.66 14.70 -35.49
C GLU A 820 -19.85 15.34 -34.77
N ASP A 821 -20.92 15.74 -35.47
CA ASP A 821 -22.09 16.34 -34.81
C ASP A 821 -22.94 15.32 -34.03
N PHE A 822 -22.71 14.02 -34.26
CA PHE A 822 -23.51 12.91 -33.73
C PHE A 822 -22.67 11.91 -32.93
N TYR A 823 -21.53 12.35 -32.38
CA TYR A 823 -20.59 11.50 -31.64
C TYR A 823 -21.21 10.73 -30.46
N TYR A 824 -22.35 11.20 -29.94
CA TYR A 824 -23.01 10.67 -28.76
C TYR A 824 -24.08 9.63 -29.09
N LEU A 825 -24.50 9.55 -30.37
CA LEU A 825 -25.51 8.60 -30.81
C LEU A 825 -24.93 7.19 -30.84
N SER A 826 -25.54 6.28 -30.08
CA SER A 826 -25.21 4.86 -30.08
C SER A 826 -26.01 4.13 -31.15
N LEU A 827 -25.34 3.21 -31.85
CA LEU A 827 -25.96 2.33 -32.86
C LEU A 827 -26.24 0.92 -32.34
N TYR A 828 -25.84 0.58 -31.11
CA TYR A 828 -25.98 -0.77 -30.55
C TYR A 828 -27.35 -0.97 -29.89
N SER A 829 -28.12 -1.95 -30.39
CA SER A 829 -29.22 -2.62 -29.66
C SER A 829 -28.78 -4.02 -29.23
N GLU A 830 -29.05 -4.41 -27.98
CA GLU A 830 -28.77 -5.76 -27.48
C GLU A 830 -29.72 -6.78 -28.12
N GLY A 831 -29.18 -7.80 -28.80
CA GLY A 831 -29.95 -8.92 -29.35
C GLY A 831 -29.47 -9.44 -30.71
N THR A 832 -28.21 -9.83 -30.84
CA THR A 832 -27.65 -10.34 -32.11
C THR A 832 -27.84 -11.84 -32.35
N ASP A 833 -28.58 -12.56 -31.51
CA ASP A 833 -28.71 -14.02 -31.68
C ASP A 833 -29.95 -14.47 -32.48
N PHE A 834 -30.86 -13.56 -32.84
CA PHE A 834 -32.08 -13.92 -33.60
C PHE A 834 -32.02 -13.62 -35.11
N CYS A 835 -31.03 -12.86 -35.58
CA CYS A 835 -30.88 -12.59 -37.01
C CYS A 835 -30.12 -13.72 -37.72
N THR A 836 -30.85 -14.80 -37.99
CA THR A 836 -30.40 -15.78 -38.98
C THR A 836 -30.52 -15.15 -40.37
N ASN A 837 -29.45 -15.27 -41.17
CA ASN A 837 -29.28 -14.71 -42.53
C ASN A 837 -30.37 -15.12 -43.55
N ASN A 838 -31.63 -14.79 -43.33
CA ASN A 838 -32.72 -15.02 -44.27
C ASN A 838 -32.95 -13.77 -45.11
N ASN A 839 -31.93 -13.40 -45.91
CA ASN A 839 -31.98 -12.33 -46.93
C ASN A 839 -33.20 -12.42 -47.87
N VAL A 840 -33.85 -13.60 -47.96
CA VAL A 840 -35.03 -13.84 -48.80
C VAL A 840 -36.28 -13.19 -48.21
N LYS A 841 -36.52 -13.27 -46.89
CA LYS A 841 -37.72 -12.67 -46.27
C LYS A 841 -37.66 -11.14 -46.27
N GLU A 842 -36.50 -10.56 -45.98
CA GLU A 842 -36.31 -9.11 -45.96
C GLU A 842 -36.52 -8.47 -47.34
N GLN A 843 -36.02 -9.09 -48.41
CA GLN A 843 -36.21 -8.58 -49.77
C GLN A 843 -37.68 -8.64 -50.24
N ASP A 844 -38.41 -9.68 -49.81
CA ASP A 844 -39.83 -9.85 -50.15
C ASP A 844 -40.70 -8.85 -49.39
N VAL A 845 -40.46 -8.64 -48.08
CA VAL A 845 -41.15 -7.61 -47.27
C VAL A 845 -40.84 -6.22 -47.82
N CYS A 846 -39.59 -5.92 -48.15
CA CYS A 846 -39.21 -4.60 -48.62
C CYS A 846 -39.83 -4.23 -49.97
N LYS A 847 -40.01 -5.21 -50.87
CA LYS A 847 -40.71 -5.03 -52.14
C LYS A 847 -42.22 -4.93 -51.94
N SER A 848 -42.82 -5.85 -51.17
CA SER A 848 -44.28 -5.92 -50.98
C SER A 848 -44.83 -4.69 -50.25
N THR A 849 -44.05 -4.13 -49.32
CA THR A 849 -44.48 -2.99 -48.50
C THR A 849 -44.09 -1.62 -49.07
N GLN A 850 -43.36 -1.55 -50.20
CA GLN A 850 -42.83 -0.28 -50.73
C GLN A 850 -43.92 0.79 -50.93
N ALA A 851 -45.03 0.44 -51.60
CA ALA A 851 -46.13 1.39 -51.85
C ALA A 851 -46.76 1.90 -50.55
N GLN A 852 -46.88 1.03 -49.54
CA GLN A 852 -47.39 1.42 -48.23
C GLN A 852 -46.39 2.31 -47.48
N ARG A 853 -45.08 2.01 -47.53
CA ARG A 853 -44.03 2.88 -46.97
C ARG A 853 -44.02 4.26 -47.62
N GLU A 854 -44.17 4.37 -48.93
CA GLU A 854 -44.25 5.65 -49.65
C GLU A 854 -45.48 6.47 -49.24
N LYS A 855 -46.64 5.82 -49.08
CA LYS A 855 -47.88 6.45 -48.61
C LYS A 855 -47.75 6.99 -47.18
N GLU A 856 -47.27 6.16 -46.26
CA GLU A 856 -47.08 6.55 -44.86
C GLU A 856 -46.00 7.64 -44.74
N THR A 857 -44.93 7.55 -45.53
CA THR A 857 -43.88 8.58 -45.60
C THR A 857 -44.43 9.93 -46.07
N SER A 858 -45.29 9.94 -47.09
CA SER A 858 -45.91 11.19 -47.58
C SER A 858 -46.78 11.83 -46.50
N THR A 859 -47.59 11.01 -45.81
CA THR A 859 -48.42 11.45 -44.68
C THR A 859 -47.57 11.98 -43.51
N PHE A 860 -46.45 11.31 -43.23
CA PHE A 860 -45.51 11.72 -42.19
C PHE A 860 -44.83 13.06 -42.51
N ILE A 861 -44.45 13.30 -43.77
CA ILE A 861 -43.89 14.60 -44.21
C ILE A 861 -44.88 15.74 -44.00
N GLU A 862 -46.16 15.55 -44.34
CA GLU A 862 -47.20 16.56 -44.11
C GLU A 862 -47.35 16.89 -42.62
N ARG A 863 -47.35 15.86 -41.76
CA ARG A 863 -47.40 16.04 -40.29
C ARG A 863 -46.13 16.69 -39.74
N LEU A 864 -44.96 16.35 -40.27
CA LEU A 864 -43.68 16.99 -39.91
C LEU A 864 -43.67 18.48 -40.25
N ILE A 865 -44.09 18.85 -41.46
CA ILE A 865 -44.15 20.25 -41.90
C ILE A 865 -45.15 21.02 -41.04
N SER A 866 -46.31 20.42 -40.75
CA SER A 866 -47.30 21.00 -39.84
C SER A 866 -46.71 21.24 -38.44
N ALA A 867 -45.99 20.26 -37.90
CA ALA A 867 -45.36 20.35 -36.58
C ALA A 867 -44.17 21.33 -36.52
N ALA A 868 -43.48 21.57 -37.64
CA ALA A 868 -42.37 22.54 -37.70
C ALA A 868 -42.84 24.01 -37.55
N GLY A 869 -44.10 24.29 -37.88
CA GLY A 869 -44.71 25.63 -37.84
C GLY A 869 -44.67 26.37 -39.18
N ALA A 870 -45.56 27.36 -39.35
CA ALA A 870 -45.75 28.07 -40.61
C ALA A 870 -44.44 28.72 -41.11
N SER A 871 -44.06 28.38 -42.35
CA SER A 871 -42.95 28.96 -43.15
C SER A 871 -41.52 28.46 -42.90
N ALA A 872 -41.29 27.40 -42.12
CA ALA A 872 -39.93 27.08 -41.70
C ALA A 872 -39.19 26.01 -42.54
N MET A 873 -39.90 25.17 -43.30
CA MET A 873 -39.30 24.01 -43.99
C MET A 873 -39.63 23.93 -45.48
N ASP A 874 -38.59 23.89 -46.31
CA ASP A 874 -38.68 23.53 -47.73
C ASP A 874 -38.92 22.02 -47.89
N THR A 875 -39.94 21.66 -48.68
CA THR A 875 -40.40 20.30 -48.92
C THR A 875 -39.31 19.44 -49.56
N SER A 876 -38.45 20.02 -50.41
CA SER A 876 -37.42 19.26 -51.14
C SER A 876 -36.36 18.65 -50.23
N ASP A 877 -35.92 19.39 -49.21
CA ASP A 877 -34.83 18.98 -48.33
C ASP A 877 -35.25 17.83 -47.40
N ILE A 878 -36.46 17.92 -46.85
CA ILE A 878 -36.99 16.89 -45.95
C ILE A 878 -37.38 15.63 -46.71
N MET A 879 -37.88 15.75 -47.95
CA MET A 879 -38.33 14.62 -48.74
C MET A 879 -37.21 13.60 -48.97
N VAL A 880 -36.01 14.07 -49.31
CA VAL A 880 -34.86 13.19 -49.60
C VAL A 880 -34.46 12.41 -48.36
N ASP A 881 -34.28 13.10 -47.22
CA ASP A 881 -33.84 12.46 -45.98
C ASP A 881 -34.91 11.51 -45.41
N THR A 882 -36.19 11.92 -45.49
CA THR A 882 -37.31 11.09 -45.00
C THR A 882 -37.49 9.84 -45.86
N ARG A 883 -37.40 9.97 -47.18
CA ARG A 883 -37.50 8.83 -48.10
C ARG A 883 -36.34 7.85 -47.87
N LYS A 884 -35.12 8.34 -47.68
CA LYS A 884 -33.97 7.48 -47.34
C LYS A 884 -34.13 6.79 -45.99
N CYS A 885 -34.68 7.46 -44.99
CA CYS A 885 -34.90 6.91 -43.65
C CYS A 885 -36.00 5.83 -43.62
N LEU A 886 -37.10 6.03 -44.34
CA LEU A 886 -38.31 5.21 -44.20
C LEU A 886 -38.60 4.27 -45.38
N VAL A 887 -38.12 4.59 -46.58
CA VAL A 887 -38.48 3.88 -47.82
C VAL A 887 -37.29 3.16 -48.44
N ASP A 888 -36.22 3.92 -48.75
CA ASP A 888 -35.12 3.42 -49.60
C ASP A 888 -34.21 2.46 -48.84
N ASN A 889 -33.90 2.76 -47.57
CA ASN A 889 -33.14 1.85 -46.69
C ASN A 889 -34.09 0.95 -45.90
N CYS A 890 -34.68 -0.02 -46.59
CA CYS A 890 -35.55 -1.02 -45.98
C CYS A 890 -34.80 -2.32 -45.70
N GLY A 891 -35.14 -2.96 -44.57
CA GLY A 891 -34.56 -4.24 -44.16
C GLY A 891 -33.40 -4.08 -43.17
N GLY A 892 -32.76 -5.20 -42.87
CA GLY A 892 -31.68 -5.30 -41.89
C GLY A 892 -32.16 -5.31 -40.45
N CYS A 893 -31.30 -5.84 -39.59
CA CYS A 893 -31.58 -5.98 -38.17
C CYS A 893 -31.19 -4.73 -37.39
N SER A 894 -31.96 -4.43 -36.34
CA SER A 894 -31.61 -3.36 -35.39
C SER A 894 -30.19 -3.61 -34.87
N GLY A 895 -29.35 -2.57 -34.98
CA GLY A 895 -27.99 -2.56 -34.45
C GLY A 895 -26.92 -3.27 -35.27
N SER A 896 -27.22 -3.82 -36.46
CA SER A 896 -26.21 -4.53 -37.26
C SER A 896 -26.40 -4.40 -38.78
N GLY A 897 -25.29 -4.47 -39.52
CA GLY A 897 -25.29 -4.45 -40.99
C GLY A 897 -25.22 -3.06 -41.63
N THR A 898 -24.93 -3.04 -42.93
CA THR A 898 -24.76 -1.80 -43.71
C THR A 898 -26.08 -1.06 -43.95
N VAL A 899 -27.19 -1.79 -44.12
CA VAL A 899 -28.53 -1.21 -44.33
C VAL A 899 -28.98 -0.46 -43.08
N TRP A 900 -28.87 -1.07 -41.88
CA TRP A 900 -29.20 -0.40 -40.61
C TRP A 900 -28.37 0.87 -40.40
N LEU A 901 -27.07 0.81 -40.74
CA LEU A 901 -26.20 1.97 -40.63
C LEU A 901 -26.65 3.12 -41.55
N GLN A 902 -26.93 2.82 -42.83
CA GLN A 902 -27.41 3.82 -43.80
C GLN A 902 -28.77 4.39 -43.39
N LYS A 903 -29.67 3.53 -42.88
CA LYS A 903 -30.97 3.93 -42.35
C LYS A 903 -30.81 4.88 -41.16
N THR A 904 -29.96 4.55 -40.19
CA THR A 904 -29.72 5.37 -39.01
C THR A 904 -29.05 6.71 -39.36
N GLN A 905 -28.13 6.72 -40.32
CA GLN A 905 -27.56 7.96 -40.87
C GLN A 905 -28.65 8.85 -41.51
N ALA A 906 -29.53 8.28 -42.32
CA ALA A 906 -30.62 9.04 -42.94
C ALA A 906 -31.63 9.57 -41.90
N CYS A 907 -32.01 8.73 -40.93
CA CYS A 907 -32.97 9.11 -39.89
C CYS A 907 -32.40 10.16 -38.91
N SER A 908 -31.11 10.08 -38.55
CA SER A 908 -30.45 11.12 -37.74
C SER A 908 -30.33 12.44 -38.49
N GLN A 909 -30.03 12.39 -39.80
CA GLN A 909 -30.01 13.58 -40.66
C GLN A 909 -31.41 14.21 -40.77
N LEU A 910 -32.46 13.41 -40.93
CA LEU A 910 -33.85 13.88 -40.90
C LEU A 910 -34.17 14.62 -39.60
N LEU A 911 -33.89 14.00 -38.44
CA LEU A 911 -34.13 14.63 -37.15
C LEU A 911 -33.36 15.94 -37.01
N ARG A 912 -32.11 16.00 -37.46
CA ARG A 912 -31.33 17.25 -37.45
C ARG A 912 -31.94 18.32 -38.34
N THR A 913 -32.32 17.97 -39.57
CA THR A 913 -33.00 18.89 -40.49
C THR A 913 -34.26 19.45 -39.82
N PHE A 914 -35.05 18.59 -39.16
CA PHE A 914 -36.18 18.99 -38.30
C PHE A 914 -35.78 19.96 -37.21
N MET A 915 -34.84 19.58 -36.34
CA MET A 915 -34.45 20.39 -35.19
C MET A 915 -33.88 21.76 -35.56
N ASN A 916 -33.25 21.89 -36.73
CA ASN A 916 -32.63 23.13 -37.17
C ASN A 916 -33.62 24.11 -37.81
N LYS A 917 -34.64 23.59 -38.51
CA LYS A 917 -35.60 24.44 -39.21
C LYS A 917 -36.91 24.63 -38.45
N ALA A 918 -37.29 23.73 -37.55
CA ALA A 918 -38.52 23.88 -36.76
C ALA A 918 -38.45 25.15 -35.88
N SER A 919 -39.57 25.87 -35.81
CA SER A 919 -39.67 27.11 -35.03
C SER A 919 -39.50 26.89 -33.51
N LYS A 920 -40.01 25.77 -33.00
CA LYS A 920 -39.89 25.34 -31.60
C LYS A 920 -39.75 23.80 -31.52
N PRO A 921 -38.56 23.24 -31.79
CA PRO A 921 -38.37 21.78 -31.86
C PRO A 921 -38.58 21.08 -30.53
N PHE A 922 -38.26 21.75 -29.42
CA PHE A 922 -38.49 21.27 -28.06
C PHE A 922 -39.09 22.38 -27.18
N PRO A 923 -39.87 22.02 -26.15
CA PRO A 923 -40.22 22.92 -25.06
C PRO A 923 -38.98 23.31 -24.23
N ASN A 924 -39.14 24.17 -23.22
CA ASN A 924 -38.01 24.50 -22.32
C ASN A 924 -37.56 23.25 -21.55
N LEU A 925 -36.34 22.78 -21.83
CA LEU A 925 -35.76 21.55 -21.27
C LEU A 925 -34.87 21.79 -20.03
N HIS A 926 -34.83 23.00 -19.48
CA HIS A 926 -33.99 23.30 -18.32
C HIS A 926 -34.68 22.93 -17.01
N ASN A 927 -34.09 22.00 -16.23
CA ASN A 927 -34.63 21.47 -14.96
C ASN A 927 -36.00 20.77 -15.04
N THR A 928 -36.46 20.39 -16.24
CA THR A 928 -37.81 19.86 -16.48
C THR A 928 -37.81 18.48 -17.10
N VAL A 929 -36.69 17.95 -17.57
CA VAL A 929 -36.68 16.68 -18.34
C VAL A 929 -36.67 15.48 -17.41
N ALA A 930 -37.51 14.49 -17.72
CA ALA A 930 -37.56 13.20 -17.04
C ALA A 930 -37.53 12.02 -18.03
N PHE A 931 -36.76 10.98 -17.68
CA PHE A 931 -36.65 9.74 -18.44
C PHE A 931 -37.21 8.56 -17.64
N TYR A 932 -37.79 7.60 -18.36
CA TYR A 932 -38.29 6.34 -17.82
C TYR A 932 -38.35 5.32 -18.96
N SER A 933 -38.49 4.02 -18.66
CA SER A 933 -38.60 2.98 -19.68
C SER A 933 -39.93 3.08 -20.45
N SER A 934 -39.95 3.76 -21.59
CA SER A 934 -41.15 4.00 -22.41
C SER A 934 -41.75 2.71 -23.01
N THR A 935 -40.92 1.67 -23.16
CA THR A 935 -41.28 0.32 -23.61
C THR A 935 -42.07 -0.47 -22.56
N ASN A 936 -42.05 -0.06 -21.29
CA ASN A 936 -42.84 -0.71 -20.25
C ASN A 936 -44.33 -0.38 -20.46
N THR A 937 -45.11 -1.39 -20.87
CA THR A 937 -46.56 -1.24 -21.10
C THR A 937 -47.36 -1.13 -19.83
N ASN A 938 -46.81 -1.53 -18.68
CA ASN A 938 -47.43 -1.39 -17.37
C ASN A 938 -46.62 -0.48 -16.44
N SER A 939 -46.28 0.72 -16.92
CA SER A 939 -45.47 1.67 -16.14
C SER A 939 -46.27 2.28 -15.00
N MET A 940 -45.71 2.21 -13.78
CA MET A 940 -46.21 2.89 -12.59
C MET A 940 -45.67 4.32 -12.46
N VAL A 941 -44.67 4.71 -13.25
CA VAL A 941 -43.99 6.02 -13.14
C VAL A 941 -44.29 7.00 -14.29
N HIS A 942 -45.00 6.56 -15.34
CA HIS A 942 -45.34 7.41 -16.49
C HIS A 942 -45.93 8.77 -16.09
N HIS A 943 -46.97 8.82 -15.25
CA HIS A 943 -47.57 10.10 -14.81
C HIS A 943 -46.58 11.00 -14.06
N LEU A 944 -45.63 10.44 -13.30
CA LEU A 944 -44.56 11.21 -12.64
C LEU A 944 -43.56 11.78 -13.66
N ALA A 945 -43.21 10.99 -14.68
CA ALA A 945 -42.26 11.39 -15.70
C ALA A 945 -42.84 12.41 -16.70
N CYS A 946 -44.12 12.29 -17.04
CA CYS A 946 -44.70 13.00 -18.19
C CYS A 946 -45.71 14.11 -17.82
N GLU A 947 -46.28 14.15 -16.61
CA GLU A 947 -47.45 15.03 -16.34
C GLU A 947 -47.31 15.96 -15.11
N GLN A 948 -46.23 15.91 -14.32
CA GLN A 948 -46.06 16.75 -13.12
C GLN A 948 -45.11 17.94 -13.33
N GLY A 949 -45.28 18.67 -14.44
CA GLY A 949 -44.37 19.74 -14.84
C GLY A 949 -43.03 19.24 -15.41
N ASN A 950 -42.91 17.91 -15.58
CA ASN A 950 -41.81 17.27 -16.26
C ASN A 950 -42.14 17.07 -17.75
N ILE A 951 -41.10 17.04 -18.57
CA ILE A 951 -41.15 16.74 -20.01
C ILE A 951 -40.47 15.39 -20.20
N CYS A 952 -41.22 14.41 -20.69
CA CYS A 952 -40.72 13.11 -21.11
C CYS A 952 -40.84 12.98 -22.64
N ILE A 953 -40.27 11.92 -23.22
CA ILE A 953 -40.33 11.64 -24.66
C ILE A 953 -41.77 11.72 -25.22
N GLU A 954 -42.75 11.15 -24.51
CA GLU A 954 -44.16 11.09 -24.95
C GLU A 954 -44.87 12.46 -24.93
N THR A 955 -44.30 13.47 -24.28
CA THR A 955 -44.86 14.85 -24.22
C THR A 955 -44.28 15.79 -25.27
N ILE A 956 -43.35 15.31 -26.09
CA ILE A 956 -42.67 16.13 -27.09
C ILE A 956 -43.53 16.19 -28.35
N PRO A 957 -43.72 17.35 -28.98
CA PRO A 957 -44.55 17.47 -30.19
C PRO A 957 -44.18 16.47 -31.29
N LEU A 958 -42.88 16.20 -31.45
CA LEU A 958 -42.39 15.26 -32.47
C LEU A 958 -42.74 13.80 -32.16
N TYR A 959 -42.92 13.43 -30.89
CA TYR A 959 -43.38 12.09 -30.52
C TYR A 959 -44.77 11.81 -31.11
N ALA A 960 -45.70 12.76 -30.99
CA ALA A 960 -47.05 12.65 -31.54
C ALA A 960 -47.07 12.54 -33.09
N VAL A 961 -45.98 12.92 -33.76
CA VAL A 961 -45.83 12.80 -35.21
C VAL A 961 -45.21 11.44 -35.59
N ILE A 962 -44.24 10.96 -34.81
CA ILE A 962 -43.52 9.70 -35.06
C ILE A 962 -44.31 8.47 -34.60
N GLU A 963 -44.95 8.51 -33.43
CA GLU A 963 -45.65 7.34 -32.87
C GLU A 963 -46.69 6.75 -33.85
N PRO A 964 -47.58 7.54 -34.48
CA PRO A 964 -48.54 6.98 -35.42
C PRO A 964 -47.92 6.35 -36.68
N LEU A 965 -46.71 6.78 -37.07
CA LEU A 965 -45.97 6.19 -38.19
C LEU A 965 -45.41 4.81 -37.81
N LEU A 966 -44.89 4.69 -36.59
CA LEU A 966 -44.32 3.44 -36.10
C LEU A 966 -45.41 2.39 -35.82
N ASP A 967 -46.62 2.83 -35.49
CA ASP A 967 -47.79 1.98 -35.30
C ASP A 967 -48.50 1.60 -36.62
N SER A 968 -48.04 2.11 -37.77
CA SER A 968 -48.63 1.79 -39.08
C SER A 968 -48.49 0.30 -39.40
N LYS A 969 -49.58 -0.32 -39.89
CA LYS A 969 -49.67 -1.76 -40.19
C LYS A 969 -49.90 -2.02 -41.68
N TYR A 970 -49.52 -3.19 -42.17
CA TYR A 970 -49.76 -3.65 -43.54
C TYR A 970 -50.34 -5.06 -43.56
N ASN A 971 -51.08 -5.41 -44.61
CA ASN A 971 -51.58 -6.78 -44.81
C ASN A 971 -50.50 -7.64 -45.49
N VAL A 972 -50.20 -8.82 -44.94
CA VAL A 972 -49.15 -9.71 -45.46
C VAL A 972 -49.51 -10.26 -46.85
N LYS A 973 -50.81 -10.48 -47.12
CA LYS A 973 -51.38 -10.75 -48.46
C LYS A 973 -52.72 -10.04 -48.62
N GLU A 974 -53.08 -9.64 -49.84
CA GLU A 974 -54.37 -8.97 -50.13
C GLU A 974 -55.61 -9.79 -49.70
N SER A 975 -55.46 -11.12 -49.60
CA SER A 975 -56.52 -12.05 -49.18
C SER A 975 -56.51 -12.41 -47.70
N GLU A 976 -55.52 -11.98 -46.93
CA GLU A 976 -55.34 -12.34 -45.51
C GLU A 976 -55.75 -11.17 -44.59
N THR A 977 -56.38 -11.49 -43.45
CA THR A 977 -56.81 -10.50 -42.44
C THR A 977 -55.71 -10.16 -41.43
N VAL A 978 -54.55 -10.84 -41.51
CA VAL A 978 -53.40 -10.66 -40.61
C VAL A 978 -52.63 -9.40 -41.00
N LYS A 979 -52.32 -8.56 -39.99
CA LYS A 979 -51.71 -7.23 -40.17
C LYS A 979 -50.40 -7.08 -39.42
N GLU A 980 -49.27 -7.05 -40.09
CA GLU A 980 -47.98 -6.84 -39.43
C GLU A 980 -47.59 -5.36 -39.34
N LEU A 981 -46.67 -5.03 -38.43
CA LEU A 981 -46.12 -3.68 -38.30
C LEU A 981 -45.24 -3.35 -39.51
N LEU A 982 -45.45 -2.18 -40.10
CA LEU A 982 -44.68 -1.70 -41.26
C LEU A 982 -43.20 -1.44 -40.92
N PHE A 983 -42.93 -1.09 -39.65
CA PHE A 983 -41.60 -0.85 -39.10
C PHE A 983 -41.32 -1.77 -37.89
N GLY A 984 -41.68 -3.07 -38.02
CA GLY A 984 -41.48 -4.08 -36.98
C GLY A 984 -40.00 -4.34 -36.65
N GLY A 985 -39.76 -4.81 -35.42
CA GLY A 985 -38.41 -5.03 -34.87
C GLY A 985 -37.56 -6.04 -35.64
N ASP A 986 -38.20 -7.04 -36.25
CA ASP A 986 -37.53 -8.18 -36.88
C ASP A 986 -37.25 -7.99 -38.38
N ASP A 987 -38.13 -7.31 -39.12
CA ASP A 987 -38.03 -7.21 -40.60
C ASP A 987 -37.59 -5.83 -41.10
N ASN A 988 -38.02 -4.73 -40.46
CA ASN A 988 -37.74 -3.36 -40.92
C ASN A 988 -37.76 -2.32 -39.77
N PRO A 989 -36.93 -2.48 -38.73
CA PRO A 989 -36.97 -1.61 -37.56
C PRO A 989 -36.70 -0.14 -37.91
N SER A 990 -37.29 0.80 -37.19
CA SER A 990 -37.03 2.24 -37.35
C SER A 990 -36.28 2.81 -36.14
N PRO A 991 -35.12 3.47 -36.33
CA PRO A 991 -34.36 4.06 -35.22
C PRO A 991 -34.91 5.41 -34.75
N LEU A 992 -35.96 5.95 -35.38
CA LEU A 992 -36.42 7.33 -35.16
C LEU A 992 -36.74 7.65 -33.69
N MET A 993 -37.43 6.75 -32.98
CA MET A 993 -37.81 6.99 -31.59
C MET A 993 -36.59 6.97 -30.66
N GLU A 994 -35.69 6.01 -30.84
CA GLU A 994 -34.45 5.91 -30.05
C GLU A 994 -33.54 7.12 -30.29
N LEU A 995 -33.42 7.56 -31.54
CA LEU A 995 -32.66 8.76 -31.90
C LEU A 995 -33.27 10.02 -31.29
N LEU A 996 -34.60 10.15 -31.30
CA LEU A 996 -35.28 11.30 -30.68
C LEU A 996 -35.06 11.34 -29.16
N GLU A 997 -35.08 10.18 -28.50
CA GLU A 997 -34.82 10.10 -27.06
C GLU A 997 -33.36 10.47 -26.72
N GLN A 998 -32.39 10.04 -27.55
CA GLN A 998 -31.00 10.45 -27.42
C GLN A 998 -30.79 11.95 -27.67
N GLU A 999 -31.50 12.55 -28.65
CA GLU A 999 -31.50 14.00 -28.90
C GLU A 999 -32.07 14.78 -27.71
N LEU A 1000 -33.16 14.29 -27.12
CA LEU A 1000 -33.74 14.88 -25.90
C LEU A 1000 -32.70 14.89 -24.76
N ALA A 1001 -31.99 13.77 -24.56
CA ALA A 1001 -30.95 13.66 -23.55
C ALA A 1001 -29.78 14.62 -23.79
N MET A 1002 -29.37 14.84 -25.05
CA MET A 1002 -28.28 15.75 -25.39
C MET A 1002 -28.65 17.23 -25.27
N ARG A 1003 -29.95 17.56 -25.38
CA ARG A 1003 -30.46 18.94 -25.30
C ARG A 1003 -30.93 19.34 -23.90
N ALA A 1004 -31.17 18.39 -23.01
CA ALA A 1004 -31.50 18.64 -21.61
C ALA A 1004 -30.41 19.50 -20.93
N SER A 1005 -30.81 20.28 -19.91
CA SER A 1005 -29.88 21.11 -19.14
C SER A 1005 -30.32 21.27 -17.68
N GLY A 1006 -29.35 21.52 -16.79
CA GLY A 1006 -29.57 21.58 -15.36
C GLY A 1006 -29.76 20.20 -14.75
N LYS A 1007 -30.77 20.04 -13.90
CA LYS A 1007 -31.13 18.79 -13.24
C LYS A 1007 -32.03 17.93 -14.13
N VAL A 1008 -31.72 16.65 -14.22
CA VAL A 1008 -32.52 15.67 -14.98
C VAL A 1008 -32.94 14.54 -14.06
N ILE A 1009 -34.19 14.10 -14.22
CA ILE A 1009 -34.80 13.05 -13.42
C ILE A 1009 -34.83 11.74 -14.23
N VAL A 1010 -34.46 10.63 -13.61
CA VAL A 1010 -34.56 9.30 -14.22
C VAL A 1010 -35.33 8.38 -13.29
N PHE A 1011 -36.48 7.86 -13.73
CA PHE A 1011 -37.27 6.91 -12.97
C PHE A 1011 -36.91 5.48 -13.37
N LEU A 1012 -36.61 4.65 -12.37
CA LEU A 1012 -36.30 3.23 -12.53
C LEU A 1012 -37.32 2.41 -11.74
N GLU A 1013 -38.07 1.56 -12.43
CA GLU A 1013 -39.05 0.63 -11.89
C GLU A 1013 -38.43 -0.75 -11.64
N THR A 1014 -37.55 -1.20 -12.54
CA THR A 1014 -36.85 -2.49 -12.50
C THR A 1014 -35.35 -2.33 -12.64
N ASP A 1015 -34.58 -3.37 -12.32
CA ASP A 1015 -33.13 -3.38 -12.53
C ASP A 1015 -32.73 -3.38 -14.01
N LYS A 1016 -33.59 -3.93 -14.89
CA LYS A 1016 -33.42 -3.91 -16.34
C LYS A 1016 -33.50 -2.50 -16.94
N ASP A 1017 -34.15 -1.55 -16.25
CA ASP A 1017 -34.34 -0.19 -16.76
C ASP A 1017 -33.01 0.55 -16.92
N VAL A 1018 -31.98 0.19 -16.15
CA VAL A 1018 -30.62 0.74 -16.30
C VAL A 1018 -30.00 0.33 -17.64
N ASP A 1019 -30.34 -0.86 -18.14
CA ASP A 1019 -29.90 -1.38 -19.43
C ASP A 1019 -30.75 -0.80 -20.57
N VAL A 1020 -32.06 -0.70 -20.40
CA VAL A 1020 -32.96 -0.06 -21.38
C VAL A 1020 -32.58 1.41 -21.60
N LEU A 1021 -32.31 2.15 -20.51
CA LEU A 1021 -31.92 3.56 -20.57
C LEU A 1021 -30.42 3.76 -20.73
N ARG A 1022 -29.66 2.73 -21.11
CA ARG A 1022 -28.18 2.77 -21.21
C ARG A 1022 -27.68 3.94 -22.06
N ASN A 1023 -28.25 4.12 -23.25
CA ASN A 1023 -27.81 5.16 -24.20
C ASN A 1023 -28.15 6.57 -23.66
N VAL A 1024 -29.35 6.75 -23.10
CA VAL A 1024 -29.78 7.98 -22.43
C VAL A 1024 -28.87 8.32 -21.24
N LEU A 1025 -28.63 7.37 -20.33
CA LEU A 1025 -27.77 7.54 -19.16
C LEU A 1025 -26.34 7.88 -19.58
N LYS A 1026 -25.81 7.21 -20.61
CA LYS A 1026 -24.48 7.53 -21.15
C LYS A 1026 -24.44 8.97 -21.66
N ILE A 1027 -25.46 9.44 -22.38
CA ILE A 1027 -25.53 10.83 -22.85
C ILE A 1027 -25.57 11.82 -21.69
N LEU A 1028 -26.48 11.63 -20.74
CA LEU A 1028 -26.64 12.53 -19.59
C LEU A 1028 -25.39 12.60 -18.71
N MET A 1029 -24.70 11.47 -18.54
CA MET A 1029 -23.60 11.35 -17.58
C MET A 1029 -22.21 11.54 -18.20
N ILE A 1030 -22.03 11.29 -19.49
CA ILE A 1030 -20.72 11.30 -20.16
C ILE A 1030 -20.62 12.40 -21.22
N TYR A 1031 -21.65 12.59 -22.04
CA TYR A 1031 -21.56 13.45 -23.23
C TYR A 1031 -22.11 14.86 -23.02
N ASN A 1032 -23.31 15.00 -22.46
CA ASN A 1032 -23.99 16.29 -22.34
C ASN A 1032 -23.39 17.14 -21.21
N ASN A 1033 -22.61 18.16 -21.55
CA ASN A 1033 -21.95 19.07 -20.60
C ASN A 1033 -22.88 20.08 -19.89
N LYS A 1034 -24.17 20.14 -20.24
CA LYS A 1034 -25.15 21.06 -19.65
C LYS A 1034 -25.90 20.48 -18.44
N ILE A 1035 -25.66 19.21 -18.10
CA ILE A 1035 -26.31 18.57 -16.95
C ILE A 1035 -25.52 18.88 -15.67
N ASP A 1036 -26.22 19.35 -14.65
CA ASP A 1036 -25.62 19.63 -13.34
C ASP A 1036 -25.67 18.41 -12.43
N ASN A 1037 -26.79 17.66 -12.45
CA ASN A 1037 -27.01 16.48 -11.62
C ASN A 1037 -28.05 15.55 -12.25
N VAL A 1038 -27.85 14.24 -12.09
CA VAL A 1038 -28.83 13.20 -12.45
C VAL A 1038 -29.49 12.63 -11.20
N GLU A 1039 -30.80 12.82 -11.05
CA GLU A 1039 -31.59 12.32 -9.93
C GLU A 1039 -32.29 11.01 -10.32
N LEU A 1040 -31.80 9.88 -9.78
CA LEU A 1040 -32.39 8.56 -10.02
C LEU A 1040 -33.43 8.24 -8.94
N TYR A 1041 -34.68 8.08 -9.35
CA TYR A 1041 -35.77 7.68 -8.48
C TYR A 1041 -36.12 6.21 -8.71
N ILE A 1042 -35.90 5.38 -7.69
CA ILE A 1042 -36.12 3.93 -7.76
C ILE A 1042 -37.44 3.51 -7.10
N SER A 1043 -38.07 2.47 -7.63
CA SER A 1043 -39.28 1.87 -7.04
C SER A 1043 -39.00 1.23 -5.67
N LYS A 1044 -40.06 0.97 -4.88
CA LYS A 1044 -39.94 0.43 -3.51
C LYS A 1044 -39.20 -0.90 -3.45
N ASN A 1045 -39.35 -1.73 -4.49
CA ASN A 1045 -38.85 -3.10 -4.55
C ASN A 1045 -37.36 -3.17 -4.96
N MET A 1046 -36.77 -2.04 -5.35
CA MET A 1046 -35.38 -1.96 -5.76
C MET A 1046 -34.45 -1.58 -4.59
N THR A 1047 -33.22 -2.07 -4.65
CA THR A 1047 -32.17 -1.74 -3.68
C THR A 1047 -31.21 -0.70 -4.27
N GLU A 1048 -30.97 0.36 -3.50
CA GLU A 1048 -30.06 1.44 -3.86
C GLU A 1048 -28.64 0.94 -4.15
N THR A 1049 -28.17 -0.04 -3.37
CA THR A 1049 -26.85 -0.66 -3.53
C THR A 1049 -26.70 -1.39 -4.86
N LYS A 1050 -27.73 -2.12 -5.31
CA LYS A 1050 -27.70 -2.85 -6.58
C LYS A 1050 -27.65 -1.90 -7.77
N ILE A 1051 -28.44 -0.82 -7.73
CA ILE A 1051 -28.44 0.21 -8.78
C ILE A 1051 -27.14 1.01 -8.79
N SER A 1052 -26.65 1.42 -7.62
CA SER A 1052 -25.36 2.09 -7.53
C SER A 1052 -24.21 1.20 -8.04
N ALA A 1053 -24.22 -0.10 -7.76
CA ALA A 1053 -23.19 -1.02 -8.25
C ALA A 1053 -23.27 -1.20 -9.77
N SER A 1054 -24.46 -1.41 -10.33
CA SER A 1054 -24.69 -1.52 -11.78
C SER A 1054 -24.24 -0.25 -12.52
N LEU A 1055 -24.67 0.92 -12.03
CA LEU A 1055 -24.31 2.20 -12.63
C LEU A 1055 -22.81 2.49 -12.53
N ARG A 1056 -22.18 2.25 -11.37
CA ARG A 1056 -20.71 2.43 -11.23
C ARG A 1056 -19.91 1.55 -12.18
N ARG A 1057 -20.32 0.29 -12.38
CA ARG A 1057 -19.67 -0.62 -13.33
C ARG A 1057 -19.75 -0.06 -14.75
N LYS A 1058 -20.93 0.39 -15.18
CA LYS A 1058 -21.14 1.01 -16.50
C LYS A 1058 -20.35 2.31 -16.65
N LEU A 1059 -20.36 3.17 -15.65
CA LEU A 1059 -19.61 4.43 -15.64
C LEU A 1059 -18.11 4.21 -15.75
N ASN A 1060 -17.55 3.21 -15.06
CA ASN A 1060 -16.14 2.86 -15.20
C ASN A 1060 -15.81 2.52 -16.66
N VAL A 1061 -16.59 1.62 -17.27
CA VAL A 1061 -16.41 1.24 -18.68
C VAL A 1061 -16.58 2.42 -19.63
N TRP A 1062 -17.61 3.24 -19.44
CA TRP A 1062 -17.84 4.39 -20.32
C TRP A 1062 -16.76 5.46 -20.16
N SER A 1063 -16.33 5.74 -18.93
CA SER A 1063 -15.27 6.72 -18.64
C SER A 1063 -13.92 6.31 -19.25
N SER A 1064 -13.68 5.00 -19.41
CA SER A 1064 -12.44 4.45 -19.96
C SER A 1064 -12.47 4.14 -21.46
N SER A 1065 -13.63 4.19 -22.11
CA SER A 1065 -13.79 3.87 -23.55
C SER A 1065 -14.29 5.05 -24.39
N THR A 1066 -14.62 6.18 -23.76
CA THR A 1066 -15.17 7.34 -24.46
C THR A 1066 -14.07 8.34 -24.79
N CYS A 1067 -14.12 8.92 -26.01
CA CYS A 1067 -13.20 9.97 -26.41
C CYS A 1067 -13.33 11.22 -25.51
N PRO A 1068 -12.24 11.65 -24.83
CA PRO A 1068 -12.22 12.86 -24.02
C PRO A 1068 -12.54 14.16 -24.77
N ARG A 1069 -12.32 14.19 -26.11
CA ARG A 1069 -12.59 15.35 -26.98
C ARG A 1069 -14.09 15.59 -27.19
N PHE A 1070 -14.87 14.52 -27.19
CA PHE A 1070 -16.30 14.54 -27.46
C PHE A 1070 -17.13 14.38 -26.19
N SER A 1071 -16.53 14.40 -25.01
CA SER A 1071 -17.23 14.13 -23.74
C SER A 1071 -16.94 15.21 -22.71
N ARG A 1072 -17.60 15.12 -21.57
CA ARG A 1072 -17.34 15.96 -20.42
C ARG A 1072 -15.95 15.71 -19.85
N VAL A 1073 -15.54 16.58 -18.93
CA VAL A 1073 -14.30 16.40 -18.15
C VAL A 1073 -14.42 15.22 -17.18
N ALA A 1074 -15.54 15.16 -16.46
CA ALA A 1074 -15.85 14.13 -15.49
C ALA A 1074 -17.32 13.71 -15.62
N VAL A 1075 -17.59 12.50 -15.15
CA VAL A 1075 -18.94 11.95 -15.04
C VAL A 1075 -19.84 12.91 -14.27
N THR A 1076 -21.05 13.17 -14.77
CA THR A 1076 -22.05 13.99 -14.06
C THR A 1076 -22.36 13.38 -12.68
N PRO A 1077 -22.41 14.19 -11.60
CA PRO A 1077 -22.81 13.67 -10.30
C PRO A 1077 -24.25 13.13 -10.34
N PHE A 1078 -24.53 12.16 -9.49
CA PHE A 1078 -25.84 11.55 -9.40
C PHE A 1078 -26.24 11.23 -7.97
N SER A 1079 -27.55 11.21 -7.73
CA SER A 1079 -28.15 10.85 -6.45
C SER A 1079 -29.24 9.81 -6.67
N ILE A 1080 -29.33 8.82 -5.79
CA ILE A 1080 -30.38 7.79 -5.82
C ILE A 1080 -31.36 8.06 -4.68
N SER A 1081 -32.66 8.00 -4.96
CA SER A 1081 -33.71 8.21 -3.97
C SER A 1081 -34.89 7.27 -4.22
N LYS A 1082 -35.58 6.84 -3.15
CA LYS A 1082 -36.77 5.99 -3.27
C LYS A 1082 -38.02 6.82 -3.54
N ILE A 1083 -38.86 6.35 -4.46
CA ILE A 1083 -40.18 6.95 -4.69
C ILE A 1083 -41.09 6.59 -3.51
N PRO A 1084 -41.74 7.57 -2.85
CA PRO A 1084 -42.73 7.29 -1.81
C PRO A 1084 -43.87 6.42 -2.34
N ALA A 1085 -44.25 5.38 -1.59
CA ALA A 1085 -45.24 4.39 -2.04
C ALA A 1085 -46.58 5.01 -2.45
N GLU A 1086 -47.05 6.03 -1.73
CA GLU A 1086 -48.30 6.73 -2.06
C GLU A 1086 -48.21 7.52 -3.38
N LYS A 1087 -47.05 8.12 -3.69
CA LYS A 1087 -46.85 8.79 -4.98
C LYS A 1087 -46.85 7.78 -6.13
N LEU A 1088 -46.20 6.63 -5.94
CA LEU A 1088 -46.14 5.56 -6.94
C LEU A 1088 -47.53 4.98 -7.22
N ARG A 1089 -48.34 4.74 -6.17
CA ARG A 1089 -49.72 4.25 -6.31
C ARG A 1089 -50.60 5.22 -7.11
N ARG A 1090 -50.58 6.50 -6.77
CA ARG A 1090 -51.34 7.54 -7.50
C ARG A 1090 -50.90 7.66 -8.97
N SER A 1091 -49.60 7.53 -9.22
CA SER A 1091 -49.07 7.54 -10.57
C SER A 1091 -49.55 6.34 -11.38
N ALA A 1092 -49.52 5.13 -10.82
CA ALA A 1092 -50.04 3.93 -11.46
C ALA A 1092 -51.54 4.05 -11.79
N GLU A 1093 -52.35 4.58 -10.86
CA GLU A 1093 -53.79 4.82 -11.10
C GLU A 1093 -54.03 5.76 -12.27
N LYS A 1094 -53.25 6.83 -12.40
CA LYS A 1094 -53.38 7.82 -13.48
C LYS A 1094 -52.78 7.36 -14.81
N SER A 1095 -51.77 6.49 -14.79
CA SER A 1095 -51.19 5.90 -15.99
C SER A 1095 -52.04 4.77 -16.59
N LYS A 1096 -53.10 4.32 -15.91
CA LYS A 1096 -53.92 3.18 -16.32
C LYS A 1096 -54.42 3.28 -17.77
N ALA A 1097 -54.99 4.41 -18.17
CA ALA A 1097 -55.51 4.59 -19.53
C ALA A 1097 -54.41 4.51 -20.60
N ARG A 1098 -53.20 5.01 -20.31
CA ARG A 1098 -52.03 4.89 -21.21
C ARG A 1098 -51.56 3.45 -21.28
N ASN A 1099 -51.48 2.77 -20.14
CA ASN A 1099 -51.05 1.37 -20.07
C ASN A 1099 -52.02 0.44 -20.82
N GLU A 1100 -53.33 0.62 -20.65
CA GLU A 1100 -54.35 -0.13 -21.40
C GLU A 1100 -54.21 0.05 -22.92
N ARG A 1101 -53.96 1.29 -23.39
CA ARG A 1101 -53.71 1.54 -24.82
C ARG A 1101 -52.45 0.84 -25.34
N LYS A 1102 -51.34 0.89 -24.60
CA LYS A 1102 -50.09 0.23 -25.02
C LYS A 1102 -50.19 -1.30 -24.99
N ILE A 1103 -50.91 -1.86 -24.01
CA ILE A 1103 -51.18 -3.30 -23.95
C ILE A 1103 -52.03 -3.72 -25.15
N ALA A 1104 -53.11 -3.00 -25.47
CA ALA A 1104 -53.93 -3.28 -26.65
C ALA A 1104 -53.14 -3.14 -27.97
N ALA A 1105 -52.22 -2.18 -28.05
CA ALA A 1105 -51.36 -2.02 -29.22
C ALA A 1105 -50.38 -3.19 -29.41
N GLN A 1106 -49.88 -3.80 -28.32
CA GLN A 1106 -48.99 -4.96 -28.37
C GLN A 1106 -49.75 -6.29 -28.56
N ASN A 1107 -50.88 -6.46 -27.88
CA ASN A 1107 -51.67 -7.70 -27.90
C ASN A 1107 -52.74 -7.71 -29.01
N TRP A 1108 -52.60 -6.87 -30.03
CA TRP A 1108 -53.58 -6.78 -31.11
C TRP A 1108 -53.81 -8.13 -31.82
N GLU A 1109 -52.83 -9.02 -31.83
CA GLU A 1109 -52.95 -10.39 -32.36
C GLU A 1109 -53.88 -11.25 -31.50
N ILE A 1110 -53.84 -11.06 -30.18
CA ILE A 1110 -54.74 -11.73 -29.23
C ILE A 1110 -56.15 -11.14 -29.39
N ASP A 1111 -56.29 -9.83 -29.45
CA ASP A 1111 -57.59 -9.17 -29.69
C ASP A 1111 -58.18 -9.59 -31.04
N TRP A 1112 -57.34 -9.80 -32.06
CA TRP A 1112 -57.74 -10.31 -33.36
C TRP A 1112 -58.17 -11.79 -33.28
N LEU A 1113 -57.40 -12.64 -32.59
CA LEU A 1113 -57.75 -14.04 -32.34
C LEU A 1113 -59.04 -14.19 -31.52
N GLU A 1114 -59.31 -13.29 -30.58
CA GLU A 1114 -60.54 -13.25 -29.79
C GLU A 1114 -61.74 -12.68 -30.58
N SER A 1115 -61.48 -11.93 -31.66
CA SER A 1115 -62.51 -11.36 -32.53
C SER A 1115 -62.96 -12.29 -33.67
N LEU A 1116 -62.24 -13.39 -33.89
CA LEU A 1116 -62.59 -14.49 -34.79
C LEU A 1116 -63.51 -15.48 -34.08
#